data_AF-A0A507BG29-F1
#
_entry.id   AF-A0A507BG29-F1
#
_cell.length_a   1.000
_cell.length_b   1.000
_cell.length_c   1.000
_cell.angle_alpha   90.00
_cell.angle_beta   90.00
_cell.angle_gamma   90.00
#
_symmetry.space_group_name_H-M   'P 1'
#
loop_
_entity.id
_entity.type
_entity.pdbx_description
1 polymer ?
#
loop_
_entity_poly.entity_id
_entity_poly.type
_entity_poly.pdbx_seq_one_letter_code
_entity_poly.pdbx_strand_id
1 'polypeptide(L)'
;MSNTELVTIARPELARSPSAYERSDRSVSQRQQHYVESEPTDGRGVEQELSPIDGGAAAWKLLCAAFVFETLLWGFPLSFGVFQEHYSKIPEFADNRYIPVVGTIASGLGYLGAPVIMPFIQRYQRWQRQMIWIGWPICIIGLALGSFASTLEVLILTQGVAYGLGFLIFYYPILSMVNEYWVARRGMAYGVLCGASGVSGSFMPFVLQALLAKYGYKTTLRAMAIALALLTGPFIPFLRGRLPSSERASIPRMNWTFFRSPLFWVYSTSNLLQGFGYFFPSLYLPSFASSLGLGGKSGALLLALMSVCQVAGQFIFGMLSDRRVPLDVLACLSTIVAAIACLTMWRLATSLPVLILFAILYGLFGAGFTAIWARMSTAITDDVTTAPIVFSLLNFGKGIGNVLAGPIGGLLVSDLNTAGTPPSASYRWVIVFTGVCMLASACTVFLRHSKAIASIGVRPALDNHTSPRSAWHHLDVLTMHLPTTADPPITVSTYEQNLVFSLNGIGTSYQFHADHNSGDLVSSHFGGRIDQPLPASVTERGTYAHEDKLRRREFPELGRGDFRVPAVHVRHAQGHSASDFKYRSHSIVPGKPSLDSLPCTFGTEDEVQTLVVHMHDASSSVTADLSYSIFARHDAVVRSTRIINSGNHPITIEKLASLSFDLPMPARVGYDMVGLHGEWARERQRVRSRIRPGVQSFGSAQGVSSHWHNPFLAVCSGDAGETHGEIWGMALVYSGSHLCEVELSPRGGVRICMGMNPLCLSWQLAPGETLTSPECVVVYSESGFGYMSRNLHSLVCHNLARSNHARLPRPLLLNAWEGVYFNIDDKIMSEIAKHSAALGVKLLVMDDGWFGAKYPRVDDRAGLGDWVANPARFPEGLDAFARRIQIDHKLQLGLWVEPEMVSIRSALFEAHPEWVMDIRDHPATEIRNQLMLNLGLPEVQDYIIEAISALLRPGLISYIKWDCNRAITESPSPASHHRYMLGLYRVLEQLTQQYPDVFWEGCAAGGGRFDLGMLQYFCQVWTSDNTDALDRIHIQLGTSLAYPASSMGAHVSRSPNEETHRAASLSFRAHVAMMGAGFGVELDPRRLSDEERAELPGLLELSGRVNPIVVEGDMYRLNQAESRDGGGGDISNFPAVLFVSEDGARAVLFMFQIRLTMVQDRPTIRLQGLEPRAQYTLEGRGQYSGLTLMNAGVVPKFKKDLDSELVLISRVA
;
A
#
# COMPACT_ATOMS: atom_id res chain seq x y z
N MET A 1 11.37 58.70 -45.03
CA MET A 1 10.44 59.80 -45.38
C MET A 1 9.73 60.25 -44.12
N SER A 2 9.02 61.38 -44.16
CA SER A 2 8.73 62.25 -43.01
C SER A 2 7.47 61.91 -42.21
N ASN A 3 7.62 62.03 -40.87
CA ASN A 3 6.65 62.55 -39.90
C ASN A 3 5.35 61.74 -39.69
N THR A 4 4.59 61.87 -38.59
CA THR A 4 4.43 62.94 -37.57
C THR A 4 4.17 62.24 -36.21
N GLU A 5 4.88 62.49 -35.10
CA GLU A 5 4.66 63.55 -34.09
C GLU A 5 3.20 63.68 -33.60
N LEU A 6 2.83 63.97 -32.33
CA LEU A 6 3.46 64.21 -31.00
C LEU A 6 2.31 64.01 -29.93
N VAL A 7 2.38 64.03 -28.58
CA VAL A 7 3.27 64.49 -27.47
C VAL A 7 3.16 63.42 -26.35
N THR A 8 4.19 62.99 -25.61
CA THR A 8 4.64 63.42 -24.23
C THR A 8 3.50 63.81 -23.24
N ILE A 9 3.53 63.58 -21.91
CA ILE A 9 4.47 64.02 -20.83
C ILE A 9 4.52 62.99 -19.66
N ALA A 10 5.50 63.12 -18.75
CA ALA A 10 5.89 62.13 -17.72
C ALA A 10 5.21 62.26 -16.32
N ARG A 11 5.69 61.42 -15.37
CA ARG A 11 5.30 61.30 -13.94
C ARG A 11 5.51 62.60 -13.12
N PRO A 12 4.96 62.67 -11.88
CA PRO A 12 5.83 62.40 -10.72
C PRO A 12 5.18 61.50 -9.63
N GLU A 13 5.82 61.42 -8.46
CA GLU A 13 5.60 60.42 -7.39
C GLU A 13 4.81 60.97 -6.17
N LEU A 14 4.81 60.18 -5.08
CA LEU A 14 4.41 60.45 -3.69
C LEU A 14 2.90 60.25 -3.35
N ALA A 15 2.50 59.86 -2.12
CA ALA A 15 3.07 58.98 -1.08
C ALA A 15 2.07 58.90 0.10
N ARG A 16 2.24 57.91 0.98
CA ARG A 16 1.63 57.74 2.33
C ARG A 16 0.19 57.20 2.42
N SER A 17 0.06 56.29 3.39
CA SER A 17 -1.13 55.69 4.02
C SER A 17 -1.52 56.49 5.30
N PRO A 18 -2.37 56.03 6.26
CA PRO A 18 -3.16 54.79 6.35
C PRO A 18 -4.62 54.99 6.86
N SER A 19 -5.25 53.90 7.34
CA SER A 19 -6.53 53.80 8.08
C SER A 19 -7.82 53.85 7.22
N ALA A 20 -8.95 53.25 7.62
CA ALA A 20 -9.28 52.52 8.87
C ALA A 20 -10.18 51.28 8.62
N TYR A 21 -10.47 50.52 9.68
CA TYR A 21 -11.39 49.37 9.70
C TYR A 21 -12.84 49.75 9.37
N GLU A 22 -13.59 48.84 8.71
CA GLU A 22 -14.87 48.35 9.27
C GLU A 22 -15.28 46.98 8.69
N ARG A 23 -16.23 46.30 9.36
CA ARG A 23 -16.75 44.96 8.98
C ARG A 23 -18.08 45.08 8.24
N SER A 24 -18.37 44.14 7.33
CA SER A 24 -19.71 43.51 7.27
C SER A 24 -19.68 42.17 6.51
N ASP A 25 -20.52 41.23 6.95
CA ASP A 25 -20.79 39.98 6.24
C ASP A 25 -21.75 40.23 5.06
N ARG A 26 -21.57 39.50 3.95
CA ARG A 26 -22.48 38.40 3.58
C ARG A 26 -22.15 37.72 2.24
N SER A 27 -22.64 36.49 2.15
CA SER A 27 -22.77 35.67 0.95
C SER A 27 -23.47 36.38 -0.21
N VAL A 28 -23.11 36.02 -1.45
CA VAL A 28 -24.06 35.39 -2.41
C VAL A 28 -23.27 34.65 -3.50
N SER A 29 -23.87 33.61 -4.08
CA SER A 29 -23.32 32.89 -5.23
C SER A 29 -24.13 33.18 -6.49
N GLN A 30 -23.46 33.29 -7.66
CA GLN A 30 -23.77 32.55 -8.90
C GLN A 30 -23.00 33.08 -10.13
N ARG A 31 -22.76 32.16 -11.07
CA ARG A 31 -22.89 32.21 -12.56
C ARG A 31 -22.94 33.60 -13.26
N GLN A 32 -22.45 33.75 -14.50
CA GLN A 32 -22.52 32.79 -15.61
C GLN A 32 -21.48 33.03 -16.73
N GLN A 33 -21.36 32.07 -17.66
CA GLN A 33 -20.45 32.06 -18.82
C GLN A 33 -20.87 33.02 -19.94
N HIS A 34 -19.96 33.29 -20.89
CA HIS A 34 -20.30 33.38 -22.32
C HIS A 34 -19.19 32.80 -23.24
N TYR A 35 -19.54 32.53 -24.49
CA TYR A 35 -18.81 31.73 -25.49
C TYR A 35 -18.28 32.57 -26.67
N VAL A 36 -17.23 32.08 -27.34
CA VAL A 36 -16.97 32.27 -28.79
C VAL A 36 -16.42 30.95 -29.36
N GLU A 37 -16.68 30.63 -30.62
CA GLU A 37 -16.37 29.34 -31.29
C GLU A 37 -15.32 29.44 -32.42
N SER A 38 -14.94 28.26 -32.94
CA SER A 38 -14.23 27.93 -34.19
C SER A 38 -12.70 27.74 -34.16
N GLU A 39 -12.27 26.67 -34.85
CA GLU A 39 -10.92 26.08 -34.93
C GLU A 39 -10.28 26.36 -36.33
N PRO A 40 -9.12 25.78 -36.73
CA PRO A 40 -8.09 25.04 -35.97
C PRO A 40 -6.62 25.48 -36.24
N THR A 41 -5.69 25.11 -35.35
CA THR A 41 -4.32 24.67 -35.73
C THR A 41 -3.60 23.95 -34.57
N ASP A 42 -2.50 23.26 -34.89
CA ASP A 42 -1.82 22.23 -34.09
C ASP A 42 -1.36 22.57 -32.64
N GLY A 43 -1.17 21.49 -31.87
CA GLY A 43 0.18 21.28 -31.33
C GLY A 43 0.43 21.55 -29.83
N ARG A 44 -0.58 21.49 -28.95
CA ARG A 44 -0.35 21.49 -27.50
C ARG A 44 -1.12 20.39 -26.77
N GLY A 45 -0.38 19.49 -26.12
CA GLY A 45 -0.95 18.49 -25.22
C GLY A 45 -1.39 19.14 -23.91
N VAL A 46 -2.69 19.40 -23.77
CA VAL A 46 -3.29 19.74 -22.47
C VAL A 46 -3.44 18.44 -21.68
N GLU A 47 -2.85 18.36 -20.50
CA GLU A 47 -3.07 17.24 -19.59
C GLU A 47 -4.56 17.21 -19.18
N GLN A 48 -5.26 16.17 -19.62
CA GLN A 48 -6.70 16.07 -19.42
C GLN A 48 -6.99 15.43 -18.07
N GLU A 49 -7.24 16.27 -17.05
CA GLU A 49 -7.69 15.82 -15.72
C GLU A 49 -8.83 14.78 -15.84
N LEU A 50 -8.53 13.54 -15.47
CA LEU A 50 -9.50 12.46 -15.49
C LEU A 50 -10.50 12.66 -14.36
N SER A 51 -11.80 12.63 -14.68
CA SER A 51 -12.88 12.76 -13.69
C SER A 51 -12.68 11.84 -12.47
N PRO A 52 -13.08 12.25 -11.25
CA PRO A 52 -12.87 11.45 -10.04
C PRO A 52 -13.42 10.02 -10.11
N ILE A 53 -12.75 9.10 -9.42
CA ILE A 53 -13.23 7.72 -9.17
C ILE A 53 -14.07 7.67 -7.89
N ASP A 54 -14.98 6.68 -7.82
CA ASP A 54 -15.82 6.35 -6.66
C ASP A 54 -16.69 7.51 -6.09
N GLY A 55 -16.88 8.55 -6.91
CA GLY A 55 -17.61 9.77 -6.60
C GLY A 55 -17.62 10.77 -7.75
N GLY A 56 -18.04 12.00 -7.46
CA GLY A 56 -18.13 13.08 -8.47
C GLY A 56 -19.37 12.98 -9.38
N ALA A 57 -19.73 14.10 -9.99
CA ALA A 57 -20.98 14.23 -10.75
C ALA A 57 -21.01 13.39 -12.05
N ALA A 58 -19.86 13.00 -12.60
CA ALA A 58 -19.77 12.15 -13.79
C ALA A 58 -20.13 10.68 -13.46
N ALA A 59 -19.51 10.09 -12.43
CA ALA A 59 -19.76 8.71 -12.01
C ALA A 59 -21.23 8.46 -11.64
N TRP A 60 -21.85 9.40 -10.92
CA TRP A 60 -23.27 9.32 -10.56
C TRP A 60 -24.21 9.48 -11.76
N LYS A 61 -23.94 10.38 -12.72
CA LYS A 61 -24.74 10.51 -13.96
C LYS A 61 -24.69 9.22 -14.78
N LEU A 62 -23.51 8.60 -14.89
CA LEU A 62 -23.35 7.32 -15.57
C LEU A 62 -24.12 6.20 -14.85
N LEU A 63 -23.95 6.07 -13.52
CA LEU A 63 -24.60 5.02 -12.74
C LEU A 63 -26.14 5.14 -12.78
N CYS A 64 -26.70 6.35 -12.68
CA CYS A 64 -28.13 6.58 -12.83
C CYS A 64 -28.65 6.25 -14.25
N ALA A 65 -27.90 6.63 -15.30
CA ALA A 65 -28.26 6.28 -16.68
C ALA A 65 -28.23 4.76 -16.90
N ALA A 66 -27.20 4.07 -16.40
CA ALA A 66 -27.09 2.63 -16.44
C ALA A 66 -28.24 1.93 -15.71
N PHE A 67 -28.58 2.38 -14.50
CA PHE A 67 -29.69 1.87 -13.70
C PHE A 67 -31.06 2.01 -14.40
N VAL A 68 -31.33 3.12 -15.10
CA VAL A 68 -32.57 3.30 -15.88
C VAL A 68 -32.64 2.33 -17.06
N PHE A 69 -31.53 2.17 -17.80
CA PHE A 69 -31.42 1.18 -18.87
C PHE A 69 -31.66 -0.25 -18.36
N GLU A 70 -30.98 -0.62 -17.26
CA GLU A 70 -31.04 -1.96 -16.70
C GLU A 70 -32.43 -2.26 -16.11
N THR A 71 -33.07 -1.30 -15.43
CA THR A 71 -34.44 -1.44 -14.92
C THR A 71 -35.40 -1.73 -16.07
N LEU A 72 -35.40 -0.89 -17.11
CA LEU A 72 -36.43 -0.94 -18.13
C LEU A 72 -36.25 -2.13 -19.09
N LEU A 73 -35.01 -2.56 -19.38
CA LEU A 73 -34.76 -3.64 -20.35
C LEU A 73 -34.62 -5.05 -19.73
N TRP A 74 -34.33 -5.21 -18.42
CA TRP A 74 -34.64 -6.49 -17.75
C TRP A 74 -36.14 -6.69 -17.52
N GLY A 75 -36.94 -5.61 -17.54
CA GLY A 75 -38.37 -5.65 -17.26
C GLY A 75 -39.15 -6.58 -18.18
N PHE A 76 -38.83 -6.60 -19.48
CA PHE A 76 -39.52 -7.49 -20.43
C PHE A 76 -39.21 -8.99 -20.18
N PRO A 77 -37.94 -9.45 -20.19
CA PRO A 77 -37.63 -10.87 -19.97
C PRO A 77 -38.10 -11.39 -18.61
N LEU A 78 -37.96 -10.60 -17.54
CA LEU A 78 -38.41 -11.00 -16.19
C LEU A 78 -39.92 -11.04 -16.05
N SER A 79 -40.66 -10.24 -16.83
CA SER A 79 -42.13 -10.26 -16.84
C SER A 79 -42.73 -11.19 -17.90
N PHE A 80 -41.91 -11.97 -18.62
CA PHE A 80 -42.39 -12.79 -19.74
C PHE A 80 -43.47 -13.82 -19.32
N GLY A 81 -43.51 -14.25 -18.05
CA GLY A 81 -44.58 -15.11 -17.53
C GLY A 81 -46.00 -14.57 -17.78
N VAL A 82 -46.18 -13.24 -17.80
CA VAL A 82 -47.47 -12.60 -18.11
C VAL A 82 -47.81 -12.68 -19.60
N PHE A 83 -46.80 -12.57 -20.47
CA PHE A 83 -46.95 -12.82 -21.91
C PHE A 83 -47.24 -14.30 -22.18
N GLN A 84 -46.56 -15.22 -21.49
CA GLN A 84 -46.79 -16.66 -21.58
C GLN A 84 -48.23 -17.04 -21.22
N GLU A 85 -48.77 -16.54 -20.11
CA GLU A 85 -50.17 -16.79 -19.68
C GLU A 85 -51.20 -16.19 -20.67
N HIS A 86 -50.86 -15.11 -21.36
CA HIS A 86 -51.69 -14.51 -22.40
C HIS A 86 -51.63 -15.32 -23.71
N TYR A 87 -50.42 -15.72 -24.14
CA TYR A 87 -50.20 -16.53 -25.34
C TYR A 87 -50.83 -17.93 -25.23
N SER A 88 -50.80 -18.58 -24.06
CA SER A 88 -51.44 -19.89 -23.87
C SER A 88 -52.98 -19.86 -23.93
N LYS A 89 -53.59 -18.67 -24.03
CA LYS A 89 -55.04 -18.47 -24.18
C LYS A 89 -55.44 -17.97 -25.58
N ILE A 90 -54.46 -17.80 -26.48
CA ILE A 90 -54.65 -17.31 -27.84
C ILE A 90 -54.64 -18.53 -28.78
N PRO A 91 -55.68 -18.74 -29.62
CA PRO A 91 -55.78 -19.90 -30.50
C PRO A 91 -54.55 -20.13 -31.40
N GLU A 92 -53.89 -19.05 -31.86
CA GLU A 92 -52.68 -19.15 -32.67
C GLU A 92 -51.47 -19.79 -31.95
N PHE A 93 -51.49 -19.94 -30.62
CA PHE A 93 -50.36 -20.48 -29.85
C PHE A 93 -50.72 -21.52 -28.79
N ALA A 94 -52.01 -21.67 -28.41
CA ALA A 94 -52.45 -22.36 -27.20
C ALA A 94 -51.89 -23.78 -26.99
N ASP A 95 -51.84 -24.61 -28.04
CA ASP A 95 -51.37 -26.00 -27.96
C ASP A 95 -49.83 -26.15 -27.89
N ASN A 96 -49.08 -25.06 -28.03
CA ASN A 96 -47.62 -25.12 -28.17
C ASN A 96 -46.90 -25.03 -26.82
N ARG A 97 -46.44 -26.20 -26.32
CA ARG A 97 -45.65 -26.34 -25.08
C ARG A 97 -44.37 -25.50 -25.01
N TYR A 98 -43.90 -24.93 -26.11
CA TYR A 98 -42.65 -24.17 -26.18
C TYR A 98 -42.80 -22.65 -25.99
N ILE A 99 -44.00 -22.11 -25.67
CA ILE A 99 -44.16 -20.66 -25.35
C ILE A 99 -43.12 -20.14 -24.34
N PRO A 100 -42.74 -20.85 -23.25
CA PRO A 100 -41.73 -20.37 -22.29
C PRO A 100 -40.33 -20.15 -22.88
N VAL A 101 -40.03 -20.74 -24.05
CA VAL A 101 -38.73 -20.66 -24.72
C VAL A 101 -38.42 -19.22 -25.15
N VAL A 102 -39.43 -18.41 -25.48
CA VAL A 102 -39.25 -17.00 -25.89
C VAL A 102 -38.56 -16.18 -24.79
N GLY A 103 -39.13 -16.14 -23.58
CA GLY A 103 -38.58 -15.38 -22.46
C GLY A 103 -37.28 -15.95 -21.88
N THR A 104 -37.13 -17.27 -21.90
CA THR A 104 -35.90 -17.94 -21.44
C THR A 104 -34.74 -17.76 -22.42
N ILE A 105 -34.98 -17.65 -23.73
CA ILE A 105 -33.96 -17.20 -24.69
C ILE A 105 -33.65 -15.71 -24.53
N ALA A 106 -34.68 -14.86 -24.37
CA ALA A 106 -34.50 -13.40 -24.22
C ALA A 106 -33.58 -13.05 -23.03
N SER A 107 -33.82 -13.69 -21.88
CA SER A 107 -32.97 -13.54 -20.68
C SER A 107 -31.69 -14.38 -20.77
N GLY A 108 -31.75 -15.59 -21.33
CA GLY A 108 -30.63 -16.52 -21.43
C GLY A 108 -29.48 -16.02 -22.29
N LEU A 109 -29.76 -15.38 -23.44
CA LEU A 109 -28.72 -14.84 -24.32
C LEU A 109 -27.89 -13.74 -23.66
N GLY A 110 -28.52 -12.88 -22.82
CA GLY A 110 -27.81 -11.85 -22.06
C GLY A 110 -26.79 -12.41 -21.05
N TYR A 111 -27.03 -13.62 -20.54
CA TYR A 111 -26.09 -14.32 -19.65
C TYR A 111 -25.09 -15.21 -20.42
N LEU A 112 -25.57 -16.01 -21.37
CA LEU A 112 -24.77 -17.00 -22.10
C LEU A 112 -23.83 -16.37 -23.14
N GLY A 113 -24.18 -15.23 -23.72
CA GLY A 113 -23.32 -14.53 -24.67
C GLY A 113 -22.16 -13.75 -24.00
N ALA A 114 -22.19 -13.62 -22.67
CA ALA A 114 -21.27 -12.74 -21.93
C ALA A 114 -19.76 -13.04 -22.19
N PRO A 115 -19.30 -14.31 -22.22
CA PRO A 115 -17.89 -14.61 -22.49
C PRO A 115 -17.46 -14.36 -23.93
N VAL A 116 -18.41 -14.22 -24.86
CA VAL A 116 -18.16 -13.92 -26.28
C VAL A 116 -18.10 -12.41 -26.51
N ILE A 117 -19.03 -11.64 -25.92
CA ILE A 117 -19.09 -10.20 -26.14
C ILE A 117 -18.04 -9.43 -25.31
N MET A 118 -17.67 -9.89 -24.11
CA MET A 118 -16.73 -9.15 -23.26
C MET A 118 -15.33 -8.99 -23.92
N PRO A 119 -14.68 -10.03 -24.47
CA PRO A 119 -13.42 -9.86 -25.21
C PRO A 119 -13.57 -8.98 -26.46
N PHE A 120 -14.73 -9.00 -27.12
CA PHE A 120 -15.01 -8.12 -28.27
C PHE A 120 -15.09 -6.65 -27.87
N ILE A 121 -15.75 -6.34 -26.75
CA ILE A 121 -15.83 -5.00 -26.17
C ILE A 121 -14.44 -4.50 -25.74
N GLN A 122 -13.63 -5.38 -25.15
CA GLN A 122 -12.26 -5.07 -24.73
C GLN A 122 -11.30 -4.88 -25.91
N ARG A 123 -11.51 -5.58 -27.03
CA ARG A 123 -10.75 -5.38 -28.28
C ARG A 123 -11.15 -4.10 -29.01
N TYR A 124 -12.40 -3.64 -28.88
CA TYR A 124 -12.96 -2.52 -29.63
C TYR A 124 -13.51 -1.41 -28.72
N GLN A 125 -12.82 -1.07 -27.61
CA GLN A 125 -13.34 -0.13 -26.60
C GLN A 125 -13.73 1.24 -27.17
N ARG A 126 -13.01 1.75 -28.19
CA ARG A 126 -13.34 3.00 -28.92
C ARG A 126 -14.75 3.01 -29.51
N TRP A 127 -15.38 1.85 -29.69
CA TRP A 127 -16.69 1.66 -30.32
C TRP A 127 -17.83 1.39 -29.31
N GLN A 128 -17.57 1.43 -27.99
CA GLN A 128 -18.58 1.11 -26.97
C GLN A 128 -19.87 1.93 -27.07
N ARG A 129 -19.80 3.21 -27.44
CA ARG A 129 -20.99 4.06 -27.59
C ARG A 129 -21.80 3.66 -28.84
N GLN A 130 -21.11 3.26 -29.90
CA GLN A 130 -21.70 2.75 -31.14
C GLN A 130 -22.35 1.37 -30.91
N MET A 131 -21.75 0.51 -30.08
CA MET A 131 -22.38 -0.75 -29.64
C MET A 131 -23.70 -0.47 -28.92
N ILE A 132 -23.76 0.52 -28.01
CA ILE A 132 -25.01 0.92 -27.36
C ILE A 132 -26.05 1.40 -28.39
N TRP A 133 -25.66 2.28 -29.32
CA TRP A 133 -26.54 2.75 -30.40
C TRP A 133 -26.98 1.66 -31.40
N ILE A 134 -26.34 0.48 -31.42
CA ILE A 134 -26.73 -0.66 -32.25
C ILE A 134 -27.60 -1.65 -31.47
N GLY A 135 -27.21 -2.03 -30.25
CA GLY A 135 -27.94 -3.00 -29.43
C GLY A 135 -29.30 -2.50 -28.93
N TRP A 136 -29.38 -1.21 -28.56
CA TRP A 136 -30.61 -0.61 -28.03
C TRP A 136 -31.77 -0.58 -29.05
N PRO A 137 -31.60 -0.14 -30.32
CA PRO A 137 -32.65 -0.24 -31.32
C PRO A 137 -33.02 -1.68 -31.65
N ILE A 138 -32.08 -2.63 -31.64
CA ILE A 138 -32.38 -4.05 -31.91
C ILE A 138 -33.39 -4.61 -30.90
N CYS A 139 -33.30 -4.26 -29.61
CA CYS A 139 -34.33 -4.63 -28.61
C CYS A 139 -35.71 -4.04 -28.95
N ILE A 140 -35.75 -2.75 -29.27
CA ILE A 140 -36.99 -2.00 -29.55
C ILE A 140 -37.66 -2.54 -30.83
N ILE A 141 -36.87 -2.77 -31.88
CA ILE A 141 -37.30 -3.34 -33.16
C ILE A 141 -37.74 -4.80 -32.97
N GLY A 142 -37.06 -5.60 -32.15
CA GLY A 142 -37.47 -6.96 -31.81
C GLY A 142 -38.89 -7.00 -31.21
N LEU A 143 -39.19 -6.14 -30.23
CA LEU A 143 -40.54 -6.02 -29.67
C LEU A 143 -41.55 -5.51 -30.71
N ALA A 144 -41.20 -4.51 -31.50
CA ALA A 144 -42.08 -3.95 -32.53
C ALA A 144 -42.44 -4.99 -33.60
N LEU A 145 -41.46 -5.76 -34.11
CA LEU A 145 -41.67 -6.86 -35.06
C LEU A 145 -42.48 -8.01 -34.43
N GLY A 146 -42.23 -8.31 -33.15
CA GLY A 146 -43.02 -9.28 -32.38
C GLY A 146 -44.51 -8.95 -32.30
N SER A 147 -44.92 -7.70 -32.54
CA SER A 147 -46.34 -7.31 -32.62
C SER A 147 -47.04 -7.73 -33.93
N PHE A 148 -46.30 -8.21 -34.92
CA PHE A 148 -46.82 -8.71 -36.20
C PHE A 148 -46.72 -10.24 -36.32
N ALA A 149 -46.08 -10.91 -35.36
CA ALA A 149 -45.94 -12.37 -35.34
C ALA A 149 -47.30 -13.08 -35.26
N SER A 150 -47.47 -14.11 -36.08
CA SER A 150 -48.63 -15.01 -36.10
C SER A 150 -48.28 -16.47 -35.81
N THR A 151 -46.99 -16.80 -35.61
CA THR A 151 -46.50 -18.13 -35.22
C THR A 151 -45.47 -18.00 -34.10
N LEU A 152 -45.25 -19.07 -33.33
CA LEU A 152 -44.35 -19.04 -32.17
C LEU A 152 -42.88 -18.87 -32.60
N GLU A 153 -42.49 -19.37 -33.76
CA GLU A 153 -41.12 -19.29 -34.30
C GLU A 153 -40.74 -17.82 -34.55
N VAL A 154 -41.68 -17.01 -35.05
CA VAL A 154 -41.48 -15.57 -35.23
C VAL A 154 -41.40 -14.84 -33.88
N LEU A 155 -42.18 -15.26 -32.88
CA LEU A 155 -42.04 -14.75 -31.50
C LEU A 155 -40.66 -15.11 -30.90
N ILE A 156 -40.18 -16.34 -31.08
CA ILE A 156 -38.86 -16.79 -30.64
C ILE A 156 -37.76 -15.95 -31.33
N LEU A 157 -37.86 -15.73 -32.64
CA LEU A 157 -36.87 -14.94 -33.38
C LEU A 157 -36.84 -13.46 -32.96
N THR A 158 -38.01 -12.86 -32.73
CA THR A 158 -38.14 -11.42 -32.47
C THR A 158 -38.01 -11.04 -30.99
N GLN A 159 -38.80 -11.66 -30.11
CA GLN A 159 -38.81 -11.39 -28.67
C GLN A 159 -37.77 -12.20 -27.90
N GLY A 160 -37.38 -13.37 -28.41
CA GLY A 160 -36.30 -14.17 -27.84
C GLY A 160 -34.93 -13.73 -28.37
N VAL A 161 -34.62 -14.10 -29.62
CA VAL A 161 -33.28 -13.99 -30.20
C VAL A 161 -32.89 -12.53 -30.45
N ALA A 162 -33.67 -11.75 -31.19
CA ALA A 162 -33.31 -10.36 -31.49
C ALA A 162 -33.25 -9.50 -30.21
N TYR A 163 -34.21 -9.63 -29.29
CA TYR A 163 -34.15 -8.93 -28.01
C TYR A 163 -32.92 -9.31 -27.18
N GLY A 164 -32.65 -10.61 -27.03
CA GLY A 164 -31.49 -11.11 -26.26
C GLY A 164 -30.14 -10.70 -26.86
N LEU A 165 -30.02 -10.68 -28.20
CA LEU A 165 -28.83 -10.18 -28.90
C LEU A 165 -28.66 -8.66 -28.76
N GLY A 166 -29.74 -7.88 -28.90
CA GLY A 166 -29.70 -6.44 -28.66
C GLY A 166 -29.25 -6.12 -27.23
N PHE A 167 -29.79 -6.84 -26.25
CA PHE A 167 -29.45 -6.71 -24.84
C PHE A 167 -27.98 -7.03 -24.59
N LEU A 168 -27.50 -8.16 -25.11
CA LEU A 168 -26.09 -8.56 -25.05
C LEU A 168 -25.14 -7.49 -25.61
N ILE A 169 -25.52 -6.83 -26.71
CA ILE A 169 -24.68 -5.84 -27.39
C ILE A 169 -24.60 -4.50 -26.62
N PHE A 170 -25.68 -4.00 -26.01
CA PHE A 170 -25.62 -2.70 -25.30
C PHE A 170 -25.26 -2.82 -23.81
N TYR A 171 -25.57 -3.93 -23.14
CA TYR A 171 -25.46 -4.05 -21.67
C TYR A 171 -24.00 -4.08 -21.19
N TYR A 172 -23.17 -4.95 -21.77
CA TYR A 172 -21.78 -5.12 -21.34
C TYR A 172 -20.87 -3.89 -21.61
N PRO A 173 -21.06 -3.08 -22.67
CA PRO A 173 -20.43 -1.77 -22.77
C PRO A 173 -20.78 -0.81 -21.63
N ILE A 174 -22.04 -0.78 -21.17
CA ILE A 174 -22.45 0.05 -20.02
C ILE A 174 -21.75 -0.44 -18.75
N LEU A 175 -21.73 -1.76 -18.49
CA LEU A 175 -20.96 -2.33 -17.38
C LEU A 175 -19.46 -1.99 -17.47
N SER A 176 -18.86 -2.01 -18.67
CA SER A 176 -17.47 -1.60 -18.86
C SER A 176 -17.24 -0.14 -18.46
N MET A 177 -18.12 0.79 -18.86
CA MET A 177 -18.01 2.20 -18.47
C MET A 177 -18.16 2.40 -16.96
N VAL A 178 -19.06 1.65 -16.30
CA VAL A 178 -19.23 1.73 -14.83
C VAL A 178 -17.97 1.26 -14.11
N ASN A 179 -17.30 0.20 -14.59
CA ASN A 179 -16.02 -0.25 -14.03
C ASN A 179 -14.87 0.77 -14.17
N GLU A 180 -14.91 1.67 -15.15
CA GLU A 180 -13.92 2.76 -15.28
C GLU A 180 -14.08 3.85 -14.20
N TYR A 181 -15.28 4.01 -13.61
CA TYR A 181 -15.55 5.02 -12.57
C TYR A 181 -15.58 4.45 -11.14
N TRP A 182 -15.97 3.19 -10.95
CA TRP A 182 -16.17 2.60 -9.64
C TRP A 182 -15.13 1.49 -9.38
N VAL A 183 -14.26 1.72 -8.39
CA VAL A 183 -13.09 0.88 -8.08
C VAL A 183 -13.15 0.39 -6.64
N ALA A 184 -13.13 1.30 -5.67
CA ALA A 184 -13.21 1.01 -4.24
C ALA A 184 -14.65 0.79 -3.74
N ARG A 185 -15.67 1.32 -4.45
CA ARG A 185 -17.10 1.17 -4.14
C ARG A 185 -17.83 0.37 -5.24
N ARG A 186 -17.13 -0.62 -5.80
CA ARG A 186 -17.58 -1.40 -6.96
C ARG A 186 -18.74 -2.33 -6.60
N GLY A 187 -18.69 -3.02 -5.47
CA GLY A 187 -19.79 -3.85 -4.95
C GLY A 187 -21.06 -3.03 -4.70
N MET A 188 -20.96 -1.80 -4.18
CA MET A 188 -22.09 -0.87 -4.05
C MET A 188 -22.67 -0.50 -5.42
N ALA A 189 -21.83 -0.13 -6.40
CA ALA A 189 -22.29 0.20 -7.74
C ALA A 189 -22.99 -1.00 -8.42
N TYR A 190 -22.43 -2.21 -8.28
CA TYR A 190 -23.06 -3.45 -8.77
C TYR A 190 -24.32 -3.83 -7.98
N GLY A 191 -24.40 -3.54 -6.69
CA GLY A 191 -25.61 -3.72 -5.88
C GLY A 191 -26.76 -2.83 -6.32
N VAL A 192 -26.47 -1.58 -6.71
CA VAL A 192 -27.43 -0.67 -7.35
C VAL A 192 -27.87 -1.19 -8.71
N LEU A 193 -26.92 -1.54 -9.59
CA LEU A 193 -27.19 -2.05 -10.94
C LEU A 193 -28.03 -3.34 -10.91
N CYS A 194 -27.58 -4.38 -10.21
CA CYS A 194 -28.34 -5.63 -10.09
C CYS A 194 -29.72 -5.38 -9.47
N GLY A 195 -29.84 -4.46 -8.51
CA GLY A 195 -31.11 -4.06 -7.89
C GLY A 195 -32.15 -3.49 -8.87
N ALA A 196 -31.73 -2.94 -10.01
CA ALA A 196 -32.61 -2.46 -11.08
C ALA A 196 -33.57 -3.56 -11.58
N SER A 197 -33.09 -4.82 -11.63
CA SER A 197 -33.91 -5.97 -12.01
C SER A 197 -35.07 -6.23 -11.03
N GLY A 198 -34.84 -6.08 -9.71
CA GLY A 198 -35.86 -6.19 -8.68
C GLY A 198 -36.85 -5.02 -8.69
N VAL A 199 -36.38 -3.80 -8.98
CA VAL A 199 -37.28 -2.64 -9.18
C VAL A 199 -38.24 -2.92 -10.34
N SER A 200 -37.75 -3.42 -11.47
CA SER A 200 -38.60 -3.75 -12.61
C SER A 200 -39.60 -4.86 -12.31
N GLY A 201 -39.15 -5.96 -11.67
CA GLY A 201 -40.01 -7.07 -11.25
C GLY A 201 -41.15 -6.66 -10.31
N SER A 202 -40.97 -5.57 -9.54
CA SER A 202 -42.00 -5.09 -8.62
C SER A 202 -43.22 -4.42 -9.29
N PHE A 203 -43.09 -3.85 -10.50
CA PHE A 203 -44.18 -3.12 -11.17
C PHE A 203 -44.48 -3.58 -12.60
N MET A 204 -43.48 -3.99 -13.37
CA MET A 204 -43.62 -4.29 -14.80
C MET A 204 -44.63 -5.42 -15.09
N PRO A 205 -44.73 -6.50 -14.29
CA PRO A 205 -45.76 -7.53 -14.48
C PRO A 205 -47.19 -6.98 -14.38
N PHE A 206 -47.47 -6.06 -13.47
CA PHE A 206 -48.81 -5.45 -13.32
C PHE A 206 -49.16 -4.53 -14.50
N VAL A 207 -48.20 -3.72 -14.96
CA VAL A 207 -48.37 -2.85 -16.12
C VAL A 207 -48.66 -3.68 -17.37
N LEU A 208 -47.89 -4.74 -17.59
CA LEU A 208 -48.08 -5.65 -18.72
C LEU A 208 -49.40 -6.42 -18.61
N GLN A 209 -49.78 -6.90 -17.42
CA GLN A 209 -51.06 -7.60 -17.22
C GLN A 209 -52.25 -6.70 -17.56
N ALA A 210 -52.23 -5.43 -17.11
CA ALA A 210 -53.27 -4.46 -17.40
C ALA A 210 -53.34 -4.09 -18.90
N LEU A 211 -52.19 -3.94 -19.57
CA LEU A 211 -52.13 -3.64 -21.00
C LEU A 211 -52.58 -4.85 -21.84
N LEU A 212 -52.12 -6.06 -21.52
CA LEU A 212 -52.50 -7.29 -22.22
C LEU A 212 -53.99 -7.60 -22.08
N ALA A 213 -54.56 -7.43 -20.88
CA ALA A 213 -55.99 -7.65 -20.63
C ALA A 213 -56.89 -6.64 -21.37
N LYS A 214 -56.42 -5.41 -21.62
CA LYS A 214 -57.22 -4.33 -22.23
C LYS A 214 -56.98 -4.15 -23.74
N TYR A 215 -55.78 -4.44 -24.23
CA TYR A 215 -55.35 -4.11 -25.59
C TYR A 215 -54.67 -5.27 -26.36
N GLY A 216 -54.44 -6.42 -25.72
CA GLY A 216 -53.79 -7.59 -26.30
C GLY A 216 -52.28 -7.42 -26.59
N TYR A 217 -51.61 -8.52 -26.94
CA TYR A 217 -50.15 -8.51 -27.14
C TYR A 217 -49.68 -7.55 -28.24
N LYS A 218 -50.37 -7.50 -29.39
CA LYS A 218 -49.95 -6.69 -30.55
C LYS A 218 -49.84 -5.20 -30.20
N THR A 219 -50.83 -4.66 -29.47
CA THR A 219 -50.82 -3.27 -29.01
C THR A 219 -49.82 -3.07 -27.87
N THR A 220 -49.76 -4.01 -26.92
CA THR A 220 -48.88 -3.92 -25.74
C THR A 220 -47.40 -3.88 -26.12
N LEU A 221 -46.97 -4.72 -27.07
CA LEU A 221 -45.59 -4.76 -27.56
C LEU A 221 -45.18 -3.45 -28.24
N ARG A 222 -46.08 -2.82 -29.01
CA ARG A 222 -45.84 -1.51 -29.64
C ARG A 222 -45.75 -0.39 -28.60
N ALA A 223 -46.67 -0.38 -27.62
CA ALA A 223 -46.64 0.57 -26.51
C ALA A 223 -45.34 0.44 -25.69
N MET A 224 -44.89 -0.79 -25.42
CA MET A 224 -43.64 -1.07 -24.72
C MET A 224 -42.41 -0.66 -25.55
N ALA A 225 -42.38 -0.92 -26.85
CA ALA A 225 -41.30 -0.46 -27.74
C ALA A 225 -41.17 1.08 -27.75
N ILE A 226 -42.30 1.79 -27.83
CA ILE A 226 -42.34 3.27 -27.76
C ILE A 226 -41.92 3.76 -26.37
N ALA A 227 -42.41 3.15 -25.29
CA ALA A 227 -42.05 3.52 -23.93
C ALA A 227 -40.56 3.33 -23.65
N LEU A 228 -39.98 2.20 -24.09
CA LEU A 228 -38.53 1.97 -23.99
C LEU A 228 -37.74 3.04 -24.74
N ALA A 229 -38.12 3.38 -25.97
CA ALA A 229 -37.47 4.41 -26.76
C ALA A 229 -37.48 5.78 -26.05
N LEU A 230 -38.65 6.21 -25.56
CA LEU A 230 -38.84 7.52 -24.93
C LEU A 230 -38.19 7.62 -23.53
N LEU A 231 -38.22 6.54 -22.73
CA LEU A 231 -37.73 6.56 -21.35
C LEU A 231 -36.21 6.35 -21.23
N THR A 232 -35.57 5.70 -22.22
CA THR A 232 -34.11 5.43 -22.18
C THR A 232 -33.29 6.29 -23.15
N GLY A 233 -33.86 6.70 -24.29
CA GLY A 233 -33.18 7.57 -25.26
C GLY A 233 -32.54 8.84 -24.66
N PRO A 234 -33.24 9.60 -23.79
CA PRO A 234 -32.68 10.79 -23.13
C PRO A 234 -31.46 10.54 -22.24
N PHE A 235 -31.18 9.29 -21.84
CA PHE A 235 -30.05 8.95 -20.98
C PHE A 235 -28.78 8.54 -21.75
N ILE A 236 -28.88 8.22 -23.04
CA ILE A 236 -27.72 7.85 -23.90
C ILE A 236 -26.60 8.92 -23.90
N PRO A 237 -26.87 10.24 -23.88
CA PRO A 237 -25.83 11.27 -23.79
C PRO A 237 -24.92 11.17 -22.55
N PHE A 238 -25.41 10.59 -21.44
CA PHE A 238 -24.67 10.39 -20.19
C PHE A 238 -23.87 9.08 -20.16
N LEU A 239 -24.15 8.13 -21.06
CA LEU A 239 -23.37 6.90 -21.22
C LEU A 239 -22.03 7.24 -21.90
N ARG A 240 -21.02 7.58 -21.10
CA ARG A 240 -19.63 7.91 -21.48
C ARG A 240 -18.67 7.27 -20.47
N GLY A 241 -17.65 6.57 -20.95
CA GLY A 241 -16.54 6.12 -20.11
C GLY A 241 -15.69 7.30 -19.59
N ARG A 242 -14.83 7.02 -18.61
CA ARG A 242 -13.93 7.96 -17.93
C ARG A 242 -12.67 8.27 -18.74
N LEU A 243 -12.07 7.25 -19.36
CA LEU A 243 -10.78 7.38 -20.03
C LEU A 243 -10.89 8.11 -21.40
N PRO A 244 -9.80 8.72 -21.91
CA PRO A 244 -9.73 9.27 -23.27
C PRO A 244 -9.64 8.17 -24.34
N SER A 245 -9.75 8.56 -25.62
CA SER A 245 -9.73 7.59 -26.74
C SER A 245 -8.33 7.11 -27.14
N SER A 246 -7.28 7.80 -26.70
CA SER A 246 -5.87 7.51 -26.99
C SER A 246 -5.33 6.36 -26.13
N GLU A 247 -5.59 6.38 -24.82
CA GLU A 247 -5.12 5.36 -23.87
C GLU A 247 -5.77 3.99 -24.09
N ARG A 248 -7.02 3.96 -24.61
CA ARG A 248 -7.77 2.72 -24.92
C ARG A 248 -7.25 1.95 -26.16
N ALA A 249 -6.05 2.26 -26.66
CA ALA A 249 -5.51 1.71 -27.91
C ALA A 249 -4.60 0.48 -27.74
N SER A 250 -4.10 0.20 -26.54
CA SER A 250 -3.28 -0.99 -26.27
C SER A 250 -4.15 -2.25 -26.22
N ILE A 251 -4.12 -3.08 -27.28
CA ILE A 251 -4.89 -4.33 -27.36
C ILE A 251 -4.39 -5.29 -26.27
N PRO A 252 -5.19 -5.65 -25.23
CA PRO A 252 -4.70 -6.50 -24.17
C PRO A 252 -4.45 -7.93 -24.65
N ARG A 253 -3.32 -8.53 -24.26
CA ARG A 253 -3.09 -9.97 -24.39
C ARG A 253 -3.89 -10.70 -23.32
N MET A 254 -5.13 -11.03 -23.65
CA MET A 254 -6.11 -11.73 -22.81
C MET A 254 -5.50 -12.91 -22.04
N ASN A 255 -5.45 -12.80 -20.70
CA ASN A 255 -4.64 -13.66 -19.86
C ASN A 255 -5.46 -14.77 -19.19
N TRP A 256 -5.48 -15.96 -19.79
CA TRP A 256 -6.28 -17.10 -19.34
C TRP A 256 -5.74 -17.82 -18.07
N THR A 257 -4.73 -17.29 -17.38
CA THR A 257 -4.15 -17.93 -16.18
C THR A 257 -5.15 -18.09 -15.02
N PHE A 258 -6.22 -17.30 -14.96
CA PHE A 258 -7.26 -17.43 -13.94
C PHE A 258 -7.92 -18.82 -13.92
N PHE A 259 -7.95 -19.56 -15.05
CA PHE A 259 -8.42 -20.95 -15.07
C PHE A 259 -7.57 -21.91 -14.23
N ARG A 260 -6.34 -21.51 -13.85
CA ARG A 260 -5.49 -22.26 -12.90
C ARG A 260 -5.78 -21.92 -11.43
N SER A 261 -6.58 -20.89 -11.16
CA SER A 261 -6.97 -20.51 -9.79
C SER A 261 -8.01 -21.49 -9.23
N PRO A 262 -7.75 -22.15 -8.08
CA PRO A 262 -8.78 -22.96 -7.43
C PRO A 262 -10.01 -22.14 -7.02
N LEU A 263 -9.82 -20.83 -6.73
CA LEU A 263 -10.90 -19.92 -6.37
C LEU A 263 -11.88 -19.71 -7.53
N PHE A 264 -11.38 -19.63 -8.76
CA PHE A 264 -12.23 -19.54 -9.95
C PHE A 264 -13.19 -20.73 -10.03
N TRP A 265 -12.68 -21.96 -9.84
CA TRP A 265 -13.52 -23.16 -9.89
C TRP A 265 -14.48 -23.24 -8.70
N VAL A 266 -14.06 -22.89 -7.48
CA VAL A 266 -14.96 -22.83 -6.31
C VAL A 266 -16.12 -21.85 -6.54
N TYR A 267 -15.84 -20.60 -6.91
CA TYR A 267 -16.90 -19.60 -7.15
C TYR A 267 -17.73 -19.93 -8.39
N SER A 268 -17.14 -20.46 -9.48
CA SER A 268 -17.91 -20.83 -10.69
C SER A 268 -18.84 -22.01 -10.45
N THR A 269 -18.41 -23.05 -9.73
CA THR A 269 -19.26 -24.19 -9.36
C THR A 269 -20.34 -23.78 -8.36
N SER A 270 -19.98 -22.99 -7.34
CA SER A 270 -20.95 -22.41 -6.39
C SER A 270 -22.02 -21.59 -7.11
N ASN A 271 -21.61 -20.75 -8.04
CA ASN A 271 -22.48 -19.89 -8.84
C ASN A 271 -23.39 -20.67 -9.82
N LEU A 272 -22.88 -21.73 -10.46
CA LEU A 272 -23.68 -22.61 -11.30
C LEU A 272 -24.79 -23.31 -10.48
N LEU A 273 -24.44 -23.83 -9.30
CA LEU A 273 -25.40 -24.44 -8.37
C LEU A 273 -26.41 -23.41 -7.83
N GLN A 274 -25.96 -22.18 -7.54
CA GLN A 274 -26.85 -21.07 -7.17
C GLN A 274 -27.84 -20.75 -8.30
N GLY A 275 -27.37 -20.71 -9.55
CA GLY A 275 -28.17 -20.49 -10.74
C GLY A 275 -29.26 -21.54 -10.95
N PHE A 276 -28.97 -22.82 -10.65
CA PHE A 276 -29.97 -23.89 -10.67
C PHE A 276 -31.04 -23.76 -9.58
N GLY A 277 -30.77 -23.11 -8.45
CA GLY A 277 -31.81 -22.75 -7.48
C GLY A 277 -32.56 -21.46 -7.86
N TYR A 278 -31.82 -20.45 -8.34
CA TYR A 278 -32.24 -19.04 -8.29
C TYR A 278 -33.63 -18.77 -8.87
N PHE A 279 -33.91 -19.28 -10.07
CA PHE A 279 -35.09 -18.90 -10.86
C PHE A 279 -36.36 -19.71 -10.54
N PHE A 280 -36.27 -20.80 -9.79
CA PHE A 280 -37.43 -21.68 -9.56
C PHE A 280 -38.54 -21.03 -8.72
N PRO A 281 -38.25 -20.24 -7.66
CA PRO A 281 -39.31 -19.51 -6.95
C PRO A 281 -40.03 -18.48 -7.82
N SER A 282 -39.34 -17.71 -8.67
CA SER A 282 -40.02 -16.73 -9.54
C SER A 282 -40.90 -17.38 -10.60
N LEU A 283 -40.58 -18.61 -11.03
CA LEU A 283 -41.39 -19.39 -11.97
C LEU A 283 -42.58 -20.10 -11.30
N TYR A 284 -42.38 -20.72 -10.12
CA TYR A 284 -43.35 -21.68 -9.55
C TYR A 284 -44.06 -21.21 -8.27
N LEU A 285 -43.62 -20.13 -7.61
CA LEU A 285 -44.32 -19.59 -6.42
C LEU A 285 -45.77 -19.14 -6.71
N PRO A 286 -46.11 -18.52 -7.86
CA PRO A 286 -47.49 -18.15 -8.17
C PRO A 286 -48.41 -19.36 -8.39
N SER A 287 -47.94 -20.38 -9.12
CA SER A 287 -48.74 -21.58 -9.40
C SER A 287 -48.86 -22.47 -8.17
N PHE A 288 -47.83 -22.51 -7.31
CA PHE A 288 -47.90 -23.11 -5.99
C PHE A 288 -48.94 -22.42 -5.09
N ALA A 289 -48.95 -21.09 -5.02
CA ALA A 289 -49.95 -20.34 -4.25
C ALA A 289 -51.39 -20.65 -4.73
N SER A 290 -51.61 -20.67 -6.05
CA SER A 290 -52.89 -21.09 -6.64
C SER A 290 -53.26 -22.54 -6.29
N SER A 291 -52.30 -23.45 -6.21
CA SER A 291 -52.54 -24.86 -5.81
C SER A 291 -52.96 -25.04 -4.35
N LEU A 292 -52.73 -24.02 -3.50
CA LEU A 292 -53.24 -23.93 -2.13
C LEU A 292 -54.60 -23.22 -2.04
N GLY A 293 -55.24 -22.90 -3.17
CA GLY A 293 -56.51 -22.15 -3.22
C GLY A 293 -56.35 -20.64 -2.95
N LEU A 294 -55.12 -20.12 -2.87
CA LEU A 294 -54.88 -18.68 -2.69
C LEU A 294 -55.15 -17.96 -4.02
N GLY A 295 -56.21 -17.16 -4.08
CA GLY A 295 -56.68 -16.53 -5.32
C GLY A 295 -55.61 -15.68 -6.02
N GLY A 296 -55.58 -15.69 -7.36
CA GLY A 296 -54.42 -15.31 -8.18
C GLY A 296 -53.72 -13.97 -7.92
N LYS A 297 -54.39 -12.99 -7.27
CA LYS A 297 -53.75 -11.76 -6.77
C LYS A 297 -52.60 -12.06 -5.78
N SER A 298 -52.69 -13.17 -5.03
CA SER A 298 -51.67 -13.62 -4.08
C SER A 298 -50.34 -13.95 -4.76
N GLY A 299 -50.35 -14.60 -5.93
CA GLY A 299 -49.12 -14.93 -6.66
C GLY A 299 -48.35 -13.69 -7.10
N ALA A 300 -49.07 -12.69 -7.63
CA ALA A 300 -48.48 -11.40 -8.03
C ALA A 300 -47.94 -10.61 -6.81
N LEU A 301 -48.66 -10.60 -5.69
CA LEU A 301 -48.21 -9.98 -4.43
C LEU A 301 -46.90 -10.61 -3.93
N LEU A 302 -46.78 -11.94 -3.97
CA LEU A 302 -45.58 -12.65 -3.55
C LEU A 302 -44.36 -12.35 -4.44
N LEU A 303 -44.55 -12.31 -5.77
CA LEU A 303 -43.48 -11.90 -6.70
C LEU A 303 -43.06 -10.45 -6.49
N ALA A 304 -44.00 -9.53 -6.30
CA ALA A 304 -43.71 -8.12 -6.06
C ALA A 304 -42.91 -7.92 -4.77
N LEU A 305 -43.32 -8.57 -3.68
CA LEU A 305 -42.62 -8.52 -2.39
C LEU A 305 -41.21 -9.12 -2.48
N MET A 306 -41.07 -10.29 -3.12
CA MET A 306 -39.77 -10.92 -3.36
C MET A 306 -38.84 -10.00 -4.19
N SER A 307 -39.39 -9.32 -5.20
CA SER A 307 -38.65 -8.38 -6.06
C SER A 307 -38.18 -7.14 -5.29
N VAL A 308 -39.02 -6.57 -4.41
CA VAL A 308 -38.64 -5.44 -3.52
C VAL A 308 -37.55 -5.87 -2.53
N CYS A 309 -37.69 -7.03 -1.90
CA CYS A 309 -36.67 -7.56 -0.99
C CYS A 309 -35.35 -7.90 -1.73
N GLN A 310 -35.43 -8.29 -3.00
CA GLN A 310 -34.27 -8.46 -3.87
C GLN A 310 -33.49 -7.14 -4.08
N VAL A 311 -34.15 -6.00 -4.25
CA VAL A 311 -33.45 -4.68 -4.37
C VAL A 311 -32.63 -4.40 -3.10
N ALA A 312 -33.26 -4.56 -1.93
CA ALA A 312 -32.59 -4.38 -0.65
C ALA A 312 -31.44 -5.38 -0.47
N GLY A 313 -31.64 -6.64 -0.87
CA GLY A 313 -30.65 -7.71 -0.79
C GLY A 313 -29.42 -7.43 -1.64
N GLN A 314 -29.61 -7.08 -2.92
CA GLN A 314 -28.52 -6.76 -3.84
C GLN A 314 -27.76 -5.50 -3.40
N PHE A 315 -28.44 -4.45 -2.92
CA PHE A 315 -27.78 -3.27 -2.38
C PHE A 315 -26.98 -3.56 -1.10
N ILE A 316 -27.55 -4.30 -0.14
CA ILE A 316 -26.90 -4.65 1.12
C ILE A 316 -25.68 -5.55 0.88
N PHE A 317 -25.82 -6.64 0.12
CA PHE A 317 -24.71 -7.55 -0.17
C PHE A 317 -23.61 -6.88 -0.99
N GLY A 318 -23.98 -6.03 -1.96
CA GLY A 318 -23.04 -5.20 -2.70
C GLY A 318 -22.21 -4.30 -1.79
N MET A 319 -22.88 -3.48 -0.97
CA MET A 319 -22.24 -2.58 0.01
C MET A 319 -21.43 -3.33 1.09
N LEU A 320 -21.82 -4.54 1.48
CA LEU A 320 -21.04 -5.36 2.41
C LEU A 320 -19.78 -5.97 1.77
N SER A 321 -19.79 -6.25 0.46
CA SER A 321 -18.63 -6.80 -0.26
C SER A 321 -17.51 -5.78 -0.58
N ASP A 322 -17.80 -4.49 -0.44
CA ASP A 322 -16.80 -3.40 -0.41
C ASP A 322 -16.29 -3.11 1.02
N ARG A 323 -16.85 -3.76 2.04
CA ARG A 323 -16.37 -3.67 3.44
C ARG A 323 -15.53 -4.91 3.78
N ARG A 324 -14.91 -4.91 4.98
CA ARG A 324 -14.08 -6.03 5.50
C ARG A 324 -14.91 -7.30 5.85
N VAL A 325 -15.93 -7.66 5.08
CA VAL A 325 -16.72 -8.89 5.25
C VAL A 325 -16.24 -9.93 4.22
N PRO A 326 -15.79 -11.14 4.62
CA PRO A 326 -15.28 -12.12 3.68
C PRO A 326 -16.33 -12.55 2.64
N LEU A 327 -15.93 -12.59 1.36
CA LEU A 327 -16.82 -12.97 0.25
C LEU A 327 -17.37 -14.39 0.41
N ASP A 328 -16.57 -15.32 0.92
CA ASP A 328 -17.00 -16.68 1.24
C ASP A 328 -18.15 -16.70 2.27
N VAL A 329 -18.10 -15.82 3.28
CA VAL A 329 -19.14 -15.70 4.32
C VAL A 329 -20.41 -15.09 3.71
N LEU A 330 -20.30 -14.08 2.85
CA LEU A 330 -21.46 -13.52 2.14
C LEU A 330 -22.10 -14.55 1.19
N ALA A 331 -21.29 -15.28 0.42
CA ALA A 331 -21.75 -16.33 -0.49
C ALA A 331 -22.49 -17.46 0.26
N CYS A 332 -21.90 -17.95 1.34
CA CYS A 332 -22.52 -18.95 2.22
C CYS A 332 -23.79 -18.42 2.90
N LEU A 333 -23.79 -17.21 3.46
CA LEU A 333 -24.95 -16.63 4.15
C LEU A 333 -26.14 -16.45 3.19
N SER A 334 -25.88 -15.92 1.99
CA SER A 334 -26.86 -15.78 0.90
C SER A 334 -27.52 -17.11 0.55
N THR A 335 -26.72 -18.17 0.36
CA THR A 335 -27.20 -19.46 -0.15
C THR A 335 -27.78 -20.36 0.95
N ILE A 336 -27.22 -20.35 2.17
CA ILE A 336 -27.75 -21.11 3.32
C ILE A 336 -29.11 -20.58 3.74
N VAL A 337 -29.29 -19.26 3.88
CA VAL A 337 -30.59 -18.69 4.29
C VAL A 337 -31.66 -18.92 3.21
N ALA A 338 -31.30 -18.80 1.93
CA ALA A 338 -32.18 -19.16 0.82
C ALA A 338 -32.57 -20.66 0.84
N ALA A 339 -31.59 -21.56 1.05
CA ALA A 339 -31.83 -23.01 1.15
C ALA A 339 -32.77 -23.36 2.31
N ILE A 340 -32.54 -22.79 3.50
CA ILE A 340 -33.40 -22.98 4.68
C ILE A 340 -34.81 -22.46 4.38
N ALA A 341 -34.96 -21.27 3.80
CA ALA A 341 -36.26 -20.70 3.46
C ALA A 341 -37.05 -21.59 2.46
N CYS A 342 -36.39 -22.17 1.45
CA CYS A 342 -37.03 -23.13 0.55
C CYS A 342 -37.43 -24.44 1.27
N LEU A 343 -36.49 -25.06 1.98
CA LEU A 343 -36.69 -26.39 2.58
C LEU A 343 -37.62 -26.39 3.80
N THR A 344 -37.81 -25.24 4.45
CA THR A 344 -38.73 -25.06 5.58
C THR A 344 -39.99 -24.30 5.16
N MET A 345 -39.90 -22.99 4.94
CA MET A 345 -41.07 -22.12 4.76
C MET A 345 -41.84 -22.45 3.47
N TRP A 346 -41.19 -22.53 2.31
CA TRP A 346 -41.90 -22.85 1.07
C TRP A 346 -42.46 -24.29 1.08
N ARG A 347 -41.67 -25.25 1.57
CA ARG A 347 -42.08 -26.66 1.67
C ARG A 347 -43.25 -26.92 2.62
N LEU A 348 -43.35 -26.17 3.72
CA LEU A 348 -44.38 -26.32 4.76
C LEU A 348 -45.50 -25.27 4.66
N ALA A 349 -45.50 -24.46 3.60
CA ALA A 349 -46.50 -23.41 3.43
C ALA A 349 -47.90 -23.97 3.16
N THR A 350 -48.80 -23.75 4.13
CA THR A 350 -50.23 -23.99 4.03
C THR A 350 -51.07 -22.71 4.00
N SER A 351 -50.42 -21.54 4.12
CA SER A 351 -51.10 -20.24 4.20
C SER A 351 -50.24 -19.09 3.66
N LEU A 352 -50.91 -18.00 3.26
CA LEU A 352 -50.27 -16.82 2.66
C LEU A 352 -49.20 -16.15 3.55
N PRO A 353 -49.34 -16.02 4.89
CA PRO A 353 -48.29 -15.42 5.73
C PRO A 353 -46.95 -16.17 5.68
N VAL A 354 -46.96 -17.50 5.57
CA VAL A 354 -45.73 -18.30 5.46
C VAL A 354 -45.04 -18.05 4.11
N LEU A 355 -45.82 -17.92 3.03
CA LEU A 355 -45.30 -17.55 1.71
C LEU A 355 -44.77 -16.10 1.67
N ILE A 356 -45.37 -15.18 2.42
CA ILE A 356 -44.89 -13.80 2.57
C ILE A 356 -43.51 -13.77 3.26
N LEU A 357 -43.33 -14.53 4.34
CA LEU A 357 -42.03 -14.66 5.01
C LEU A 357 -40.98 -15.32 4.10
N PHE A 358 -41.37 -16.36 3.34
CA PHE A 358 -40.52 -16.97 2.33
C PHE A 358 -40.08 -15.96 1.25
N ALA A 359 -41.02 -15.18 0.69
CA ALA A 359 -40.74 -14.19 -0.34
C ALA A 359 -39.76 -13.11 0.15
N ILE A 360 -39.89 -12.65 1.41
CA ILE A 360 -38.97 -11.69 2.03
C ILE A 360 -37.56 -12.27 2.15
N LEU A 361 -37.41 -13.45 2.79
CA LEU A 361 -36.09 -14.04 3.04
C LEU A 361 -35.41 -14.50 1.74
N TYR A 362 -36.15 -15.15 0.83
CA TYR A 362 -35.59 -15.61 -0.43
C TYR A 362 -35.24 -14.44 -1.37
N GLY A 363 -36.07 -13.38 -1.40
CA GLY A 363 -35.73 -12.15 -2.14
C GLY A 363 -34.45 -11.52 -1.63
N LEU A 364 -34.37 -11.28 -0.31
CA LEU A 364 -33.22 -10.62 0.32
C LEU A 364 -31.92 -11.43 0.18
N PHE A 365 -31.93 -12.71 0.53
CA PHE A 365 -30.71 -13.53 0.57
C PHE A 365 -30.40 -14.20 -0.77
N GLY A 366 -31.41 -14.71 -1.50
CA GLY A 366 -31.21 -15.42 -2.76
C GLY A 366 -30.68 -14.55 -3.89
N ALA A 367 -31.02 -13.26 -3.93
CA ALA A 367 -30.51 -12.31 -4.92
C ALA A 367 -29.15 -11.69 -4.56
N GLY A 368 -28.84 -11.58 -3.26
CA GLY A 368 -27.59 -10.98 -2.76
C GLY A 368 -26.30 -11.58 -3.34
N PHE A 369 -26.31 -12.88 -3.67
CA PHE A 369 -25.20 -13.58 -4.34
C PHE A 369 -24.72 -12.91 -5.63
N THR A 370 -25.62 -12.29 -6.39
CA THR A 370 -25.25 -11.67 -7.68
C THR A 370 -24.56 -10.32 -7.54
N ALA A 371 -24.83 -9.56 -6.47
CA ALA A 371 -24.18 -8.27 -6.24
C ALA A 371 -22.69 -8.41 -5.91
N ILE A 372 -22.29 -9.54 -5.30
CA ILE A 372 -20.90 -9.79 -4.90
C ILE A 372 -20.02 -10.35 -6.04
N TRP A 373 -20.59 -10.65 -7.22
CA TRP A 373 -19.86 -11.16 -8.39
C TRP A 373 -18.71 -10.25 -8.84
N ALA A 374 -18.87 -8.94 -8.77
CA ALA A 374 -17.80 -8.01 -9.15
C ALA A 374 -16.58 -8.12 -8.22
N ARG A 375 -16.82 -8.31 -6.92
CA ARG A 375 -15.76 -8.53 -5.92
C ARG A 375 -15.18 -9.94 -5.99
N MET A 376 -16.00 -10.97 -6.24
CA MET A 376 -15.52 -12.33 -6.58
C MET A 376 -14.56 -12.31 -7.78
N SER A 377 -14.89 -11.52 -8.81
CA SER A 377 -14.06 -11.41 -10.02
C SER A 377 -12.70 -10.77 -9.73
N THR A 378 -12.66 -9.69 -8.92
CA THR A 378 -11.38 -9.11 -8.46
C THR A 378 -10.61 -10.02 -7.50
N ALA A 379 -11.29 -10.88 -6.73
CA ALA A 379 -10.61 -11.84 -5.85
C ALA A 379 -10.01 -13.04 -6.61
N ILE A 380 -10.46 -13.30 -7.84
CA ILE A 380 -9.92 -14.33 -8.73
C ILE A 380 -8.70 -13.83 -9.52
N THR A 381 -8.63 -12.54 -9.83
CA THR A 381 -7.55 -11.95 -10.65
C THR A 381 -7.35 -10.46 -10.40
N ASP A 382 -6.09 -10.06 -10.18
CA ASP A 382 -5.64 -8.66 -10.07
C ASP A 382 -5.67 -7.91 -11.41
N ASP A 383 -5.66 -8.65 -12.53
CA ASP A 383 -5.59 -8.07 -13.87
C ASP A 383 -6.91 -7.39 -14.24
N VAL A 384 -6.87 -6.06 -14.31
CA VAL A 384 -7.97 -5.15 -14.67
C VAL A 384 -8.60 -5.51 -16.03
N THR A 385 -7.82 -6.09 -16.96
CA THR A 385 -8.33 -6.54 -18.27
C THR A 385 -8.98 -7.93 -18.22
N THR A 386 -8.64 -8.76 -17.24
CA THR A 386 -9.18 -10.12 -17.11
C THR A 386 -10.34 -10.21 -16.12
N ALA A 387 -10.43 -9.34 -15.11
CA ALA A 387 -11.55 -9.32 -14.15
C ALA A 387 -12.95 -9.21 -14.81
N PRO A 388 -13.18 -8.41 -15.88
CA PRO A 388 -14.46 -8.40 -16.58
C PRO A 388 -14.78 -9.71 -17.31
N ILE A 389 -13.77 -10.47 -17.73
CA ILE A 389 -13.94 -11.81 -18.34
C ILE A 389 -14.35 -12.82 -17.26
N VAL A 390 -13.77 -12.75 -16.06
CA VAL A 390 -14.21 -13.58 -14.93
C VAL A 390 -15.67 -13.27 -14.57
N PHE A 391 -16.05 -11.98 -14.54
CA PHE A 391 -17.45 -11.58 -14.34
C PHE A 391 -18.38 -12.14 -15.42
N SER A 392 -17.95 -12.14 -16.69
CA SER A 392 -18.74 -12.70 -17.79
C SER A 392 -18.90 -14.22 -17.72
N LEU A 393 -17.90 -14.95 -17.18
CA LEU A 393 -17.98 -16.38 -16.91
C LEU A 393 -18.89 -16.73 -15.72
N LEU A 394 -18.96 -15.87 -14.70
CA LEU A 394 -19.98 -15.98 -13.64
C LEU A 394 -21.40 -15.73 -14.19
N ASN A 395 -21.57 -14.77 -15.10
CA ASN A 395 -22.85 -14.57 -15.79
C ASN A 395 -23.25 -15.80 -16.62
N PHE A 396 -22.31 -16.37 -17.39
CA PHE A 396 -22.51 -17.61 -18.15
C PHE A 396 -22.97 -18.78 -17.26
N GLY A 397 -22.34 -18.97 -16.09
CA GLY A 397 -22.73 -20.00 -15.13
C GLY A 397 -24.18 -19.85 -14.64
N LYS A 398 -24.64 -18.63 -14.36
CA LYS A 398 -26.06 -18.37 -14.00
C LYS A 398 -26.99 -18.53 -15.22
N GLY A 399 -26.52 -18.19 -16.42
CA GLY A 399 -27.24 -18.36 -17.68
C GLY A 399 -27.62 -19.81 -17.99
N ILE A 400 -26.72 -20.76 -17.69
CA ILE A 400 -27.02 -22.20 -17.78
C ILE A 400 -28.20 -22.56 -16.88
N GLY A 401 -28.17 -22.12 -15.62
CA GLY A 401 -29.27 -22.32 -14.67
C GLY A 401 -30.59 -21.71 -15.14
N ASN A 402 -30.56 -20.49 -15.69
CA ASN A 402 -31.74 -19.80 -16.23
C ASN A 402 -32.42 -20.58 -17.37
N VAL A 403 -31.65 -20.98 -18.39
CA VAL A 403 -32.19 -21.67 -19.57
C VAL A 403 -32.67 -23.08 -19.25
N LEU A 404 -31.99 -23.78 -18.33
CA LEU A 404 -32.38 -25.13 -17.91
C LEU A 404 -33.50 -25.16 -16.86
N ALA A 405 -33.77 -24.07 -16.14
CA ALA A 405 -34.83 -24.01 -15.12
C ALA A 405 -36.21 -24.37 -15.67
N GLY A 406 -36.55 -23.95 -16.90
CA GLY A 406 -37.81 -24.29 -17.55
C GLY A 406 -37.96 -25.79 -17.81
N PRO A 407 -37.07 -26.42 -18.61
CA PRO A 407 -37.11 -27.86 -18.86
C PRO A 407 -36.98 -28.73 -17.61
N ILE A 408 -36.08 -28.38 -16.67
CA ILE A 408 -35.91 -29.14 -15.42
C ILE A 408 -37.16 -29.01 -14.54
N GLY A 409 -37.71 -27.80 -14.38
CA GLY A 409 -38.93 -27.58 -13.61
C GLY A 409 -40.14 -28.30 -14.20
N GLY A 410 -40.28 -28.33 -15.53
CA GLY A 410 -41.30 -29.12 -16.21
C GLY A 410 -41.20 -30.64 -15.96
N LEU A 411 -40.00 -31.18 -15.72
CA LEU A 411 -39.79 -32.58 -15.36
C LEU A 411 -39.95 -32.85 -13.85
N LEU A 412 -39.73 -31.84 -13.00
CA LEU A 412 -39.86 -31.95 -11.54
C LEU A 412 -41.28 -31.68 -11.03
N VAL A 413 -42.14 -31.03 -11.82
CA VAL A 413 -43.58 -30.96 -11.55
C VAL A 413 -44.23 -32.27 -12.01
N SER A 414 -44.58 -33.12 -11.06
CA SER A 414 -45.13 -34.45 -11.34
C SER A 414 -46.66 -34.43 -11.47
N ASP A 415 -47.19 -35.02 -12.55
CA ASP A 415 -48.64 -35.27 -12.76
C ASP A 415 -49.20 -36.34 -11.82
N LEU A 416 -49.20 -36.07 -10.51
CA LEU A 416 -49.75 -36.93 -9.47
C LEU A 416 -51.28 -36.83 -9.42
N ASN A 417 -51.94 -37.34 -10.47
CA ASN A 417 -53.38 -37.61 -10.50
C ASN A 417 -53.76 -38.84 -9.64
N THR A 418 -53.14 -38.98 -8.47
CA THR A 418 -53.43 -39.99 -7.44
C THR A 418 -54.41 -39.43 -6.43
N ALA A 419 -55.59 -40.06 -6.32
CA ALA A 419 -56.66 -39.63 -5.42
C ALA A 419 -56.18 -39.58 -3.95
N GLY A 420 -56.42 -38.45 -3.28
CA GLY A 420 -55.99 -38.20 -1.90
C GLY A 420 -54.72 -37.36 -1.74
N THR A 421 -53.98 -37.10 -2.82
CA THR A 421 -52.79 -36.22 -2.79
C THR A 421 -53.19 -34.74 -2.96
N PRO A 422 -52.73 -33.79 -2.12
CA PRO A 422 -52.99 -32.37 -2.33
C PRO A 422 -52.31 -31.84 -3.62
N PRO A 423 -52.94 -30.92 -4.40
CA PRO A 423 -52.34 -30.38 -5.62
C PRO A 423 -50.98 -29.67 -5.43
N SER A 424 -50.70 -29.15 -4.23
CA SER A 424 -49.41 -28.59 -3.86
C SER A 424 -48.27 -29.63 -3.80
N ALA A 425 -48.59 -30.92 -3.68
CA ALA A 425 -47.61 -32.00 -3.64
C ALA A 425 -46.86 -32.18 -4.98
N SER A 426 -47.47 -31.80 -6.10
CA SER A 426 -46.82 -31.86 -7.43
C SER A 426 -45.57 -30.98 -7.52
N TYR A 427 -45.45 -29.95 -6.69
CA TYR A 427 -44.27 -29.07 -6.62
C TYR A 427 -43.20 -29.54 -5.63
N ARG A 428 -43.41 -30.65 -4.91
CA ARG A 428 -42.50 -31.10 -3.84
C ARG A 428 -41.05 -31.24 -4.30
N TRP A 429 -40.85 -31.78 -5.50
CA TRP A 429 -39.50 -31.98 -6.05
C TRP A 429 -38.87 -30.69 -6.56
N VAL A 430 -39.64 -29.73 -7.10
CA VAL A 430 -39.16 -28.38 -7.41
C VAL A 430 -38.61 -27.68 -6.17
N ILE A 431 -39.34 -27.72 -5.05
CA ILE A 431 -38.93 -27.06 -3.79
C ILE A 431 -37.69 -27.72 -3.20
N VAL A 432 -37.63 -29.07 -3.19
CA VAL A 432 -36.47 -29.83 -2.71
C VAL A 432 -35.25 -29.59 -3.60
N PHE A 433 -35.39 -29.64 -4.93
CA PHE A 433 -34.29 -29.34 -5.87
C PHE A 433 -33.73 -27.93 -5.67
N THR A 434 -34.60 -26.93 -5.57
CA THR A 434 -34.21 -25.53 -5.31
C THR A 434 -33.37 -25.42 -4.04
N GLY A 435 -33.85 -25.99 -2.92
CA GLY A 435 -33.16 -25.94 -1.64
C GLY A 435 -31.84 -26.72 -1.61
N VAL A 436 -31.79 -27.88 -2.28
CA VAL A 436 -30.58 -28.70 -2.39
C VAL A 436 -29.52 -28.01 -3.27
N CYS A 437 -29.91 -27.36 -4.37
CA CYS A 437 -28.97 -26.61 -5.21
C CYS A 437 -28.36 -25.41 -4.47
N MET A 438 -29.18 -24.67 -3.71
CA MET A 438 -28.69 -23.60 -2.83
C MET A 438 -27.77 -24.12 -1.72
N LEU A 439 -28.11 -25.24 -1.07
CA LEU A 439 -27.26 -25.84 -0.04
C LEU A 439 -25.93 -26.38 -0.63
N ALA A 440 -25.97 -26.99 -1.82
CA ALA A 440 -24.78 -27.45 -2.53
C ALA A 440 -23.88 -26.28 -2.93
N SER A 441 -24.45 -25.15 -3.35
CA SER A 441 -23.72 -23.90 -3.62
C SER A 441 -22.93 -23.43 -2.38
N ALA A 442 -23.57 -23.43 -1.20
CA ALA A 442 -22.89 -23.15 0.07
C ALA A 442 -21.79 -24.18 0.38
N CYS A 443 -22.09 -25.47 0.24
CA CYS A 443 -21.13 -26.55 0.50
C CYS A 443 -19.87 -26.45 -0.36
N THR A 444 -19.96 -26.04 -1.64
CA THR A 444 -18.76 -25.88 -2.47
C THR A 444 -17.82 -24.78 -1.98
N VAL A 445 -18.35 -23.69 -1.39
CA VAL A 445 -17.54 -22.64 -0.76
C VAL A 445 -17.02 -23.11 0.61
N PHE A 446 -17.86 -23.77 1.41
CA PHE A 446 -17.47 -24.28 2.74
C PHE A 446 -16.39 -25.37 2.67
N LEU A 447 -16.44 -26.27 1.68
CA LEU A 447 -15.45 -27.35 1.49
C LEU A 447 -14.04 -26.84 1.15
N ARG A 448 -13.88 -25.58 0.75
CA ARG A 448 -12.57 -24.90 0.67
C ARG A 448 -11.85 -24.92 2.03
N HIS A 449 -12.61 -24.77 3.11
CA HIS A 449 -12.10 -24.63 4.49
C HIS A 449 -12.03 -25.97 5.24
N SER A 450 -12.67 -27.04 4.76
CA SER A 450 -12.73 -28.32 5.46
C SER A 450 -11.37 -29.01 5.63
N LYS A 451 -10.39 -28.74 4.75
CA LYS A 451 -9.01 -29.22 4.91
C LYS A 451 -8.29 -28.63 6.13
N ALA A 452 -8.70 -27.45 6.62
CA ALA A 452 -8.18 -26.89 7.87
C ALA A 452 -8.86 -27.50 9.12
N ILE A 453 -10.05 -28.08 8.98
CA ILE A 453 -10.77 -28.76 10.07
C ILE A 453 -10.31 -30.24 10.17
N ALA A 454 -9.93 -30.85 9.06
CA ALA A 454 -9.44 -32.23 9.01
C ALA A 454 -8.11 -32.48 9.76
N SER A 455 -7.35 -31.43 10.11
CA SER A 455 -6.16 -31.55 10.98
C SER A 455 -6.48 -31.67 12.48
N ILE A 456 -7.75 -31.47 12.87
CA ILE A 456 -8.22 -31.46 14.26
C ILE A 456 -8.88 -32.81 14.65
N GLY A 457 -9.12 -33.70 13.67
CA GLY A 457 -9.88 -34.94 13.86
C GLY A 457 -9.06 -36.24 13.74
N VAL A 458 -8.67 -36.79 14.91
CA VAL A 458 -8.37 -38.20 15.21
C VAL A 458 -7.76 -39.10 14.10
N ARG A 459 -6.53 -39.56 14.33
CA ARG A 459 -6.06 -40.87 13.85
C ARG A 459 -5.74 -41.79 15.05
N PRO A 460 -6.03 -43.10 15.00
CA PRO A 460 -5.70 -44.02 16.09
C PRO A 460 -4.20 -44.29 16.18
N ALA A 461 -3.75 -44.72 17.36
CA ALA A 461 -2.42 -45.28 17.53
C ALA A 461 -2.30 -46.65 16.86
N LEU A 462 -1.17 -46.88 16.18
CA LEU A 462 -0.63 -48.18 15.85
C LEU A 462 0.90 -48.04 15.90
N ASP A 463 1.53 -48.79 16.80
CA ASP A 463 2.95 -48.65 17.08
C ASP A 463 3.84 -49.17 15.95
N ASN A 464 4.97 -48.50 15.76
CA ASN A 464 6.20 -49.20 15.38
C ASN A 464 7.41 -48.44 15.93
N HIS A 465 8.11 -49.05 16.89
CA HIS A 465 9.25 -48.46 17.57
C HIS A 465 10.49 -48.42 16.67
N THR A 466 10.89 -47.22 16.23
CA THR A 466 12.30 -46.86 16.04
C THR A 466 12.51 -45.43 16.49
N SER A 467 13.25 -45.23 17.58
CA SER A 467 13.70 -43.91 18.04
C SER A 467 14.94 -43.46 17.25
N PRO A 468 15.13 -42.15 17.08
CA PRO A 468 16.20 -41.49 17.85
C PRO A 468 15.67 -40.47 18.87
N ARG A 469 16.31 -40.40 20.04
CA ARG A 469 16.13 -39.32 21.03
C ARG A 469 17.32 -38.33 20.92
N SER A 470 17.19 -37.23 20.19
CA SER A 470 18.07 -36.04 20.32
C SER A 470 17.68 -34.91 19.36
N ALA A 471 16.75 -34.02 19.75
CA ALA A 471 16.39 -32.83 18.97
C ALA A 471 15.70 -31.69 19.76
N TRP A 472 15.78 -31.66 21.10
CA TRP A 472 15.11 -30.66 21.95
C TRP A 472 15.93 -30.25 23.17
N HIS A 473 17.19 -29.85 22.95
CA HIS A 473 17.99 -29.07 23.89
C HIS A 473 18.96 -28.20 23.11
N HIS A 474 18.81 -26.88 23.27
CA HIS A 474 19.77 -25.77 23.13
C HIS A 474 19.01 -24.51 22.72
N LEU A 475 18.44 -23.86 23.73
CA LEU A 475 17.99 -22.47 23.71
C LEU A 475 18.42 -21.89 25.06
N ASP A 476 19.73 -21.91 25.27
CA ASP A 476 20.36 -21.50 26.52
C ASP A 476 20.53 -19.99 26.51
N VAL A 477 19.67 -19.30 27.25
CA VAL A 477 19.80 -17.86 27.53
C VAL A 477 21.00 -17.65 28.45
N LEU A 478 22.16 -17.32 27.87
CA LEU A 478 23.36 -16.97 28.61
C LEU A 478 24.01 -15.68 28.12
N THR A 479 24.30 -14.85 29.11
CA THR A 479 25.25 -13.73 29.18
C THR A 479 26.35 -13.69 28.12
N MET A 480 26.73 -12.47 27.70
CA MET A 480 27.87 -12.13 26.83
C MET A 480 29.15 -12.97 27.05
N HIS A 481 29.21 -14.11 26.37
CA HIS A 481 30.42 -14.81 25.95
C HIS A 481 30.18 -15.15 24.48
N LEU A 482 31.20 -14.99 23.64
CA LEU A 482 31.08 -15.22 22.20
C LEU A 482 30.61 -16.68 21.95
N PRO A 483 29.47 -16.92 21.28
CA PRO A 483 29.22 -18.21 20.66
C PRO A 483 30.18 -18.32 19.47
N THR A 484 31.40 -18.78 19.74
CA THR A 484 32.41 -19.02 18.72
C THR A 484 31.89 -20.08 17.75
N THR A 485 31.49 -19.66 16.56
CA THR A 485 31.32 -20.59 15.45
C THR A 485 32.65 -21.29 15.23
N ALA A 486 32.67 -22.63 15.25
CA ALA A 486 33.90 -23.38 15.05
C ALA A 486 34.49 -23.17 13.64
N ASP A 487 33.64 -22.77 12.69
CA ASP A 487 34.01 -22.36 11.34
C ASP A 487 34.33 -20.85 11.28
N PRO A 488 35.29 -20.42 10.44
CA PRO A 488 35.53 -19.01 10.15
C PRO A 488 34.30 -18.29 9.56
N PRO A 489 34.11 -16.99 9.83
CA PRO A 489 33.02 -16.20 9.23
C PRO A 489 33.07 -16.16 7.70
N ILE A 490 34.27 -16.12 7.10
CA ILE A 490 34.49 -16.26 5.66
C ILE A 490 35.36 -17.48 5.38
N THR A 491 34.88 -18.39 4.53
CA THR A 491 35.64 -19.52 4.01
C THR A 491 35.70 -19.50 2.48
N VAL A 492 36.83 -19.93 1.93
CA VAL A 492 37.05 -20.07 0.48
C VAL A 492 37.54 -21.48 0.19
N SER A 493 36.91 -22.14 -0.77
CA SER A 493 37.14 -23.56 -1.09
C SER A 493 37.02 -23.84 -2.58
N THR A 494 37.48 -25.00 -3.03
CA THR A 494 37.31 -25.44 -4.44
C THR A 494 36.31 -26.58 -4.49
N TYR A 495 35.25 -26.42 -5.30
CA TYR A 495 34.20 -27.42 -5.49
C TYR A 495 33.77 -27.44 -6.97
N GLU A 496 33.65 -28.61 -7.59
CA GLU A 496 33.34 -28.76 -9.03
C GLU A 496 34.20 -27.86 -9.94
N GLN A 497 35.50 -27.79 -9.64
CA GLN A 497 36.51 -26.91 -10.28
C GLN A 497 36.30 -25.39 -10.09
N ASN A 498 35.16 -24.95 -9.52
CA ASN A 498 34.86 -23.56 -9.21
C ASN A 498 35.47 -23.14 -7.87
N LEU A 499 35.74 -21.84 -7.72
CA LEU A 499 36.20 -21.24 -6.46
C LEU A 499 34.98 -20.70 -5.70
N VAL A 500 34.61 -21.36 -4.60
CA VAL A 500 33.41 -21.07 -3.79
C VAL A 500 33.78 -20.21 -2.60
N PHE A 501 33.07 -19.10 -2.44
CA PHE A 501 33.12 -18.17 -1.30
C PHE A 501 31.87 -18.39 -0.44
N SER A 502 32.05 -18.59 0.86
CA SER A 502 30.94 -18.68 1.82
C SER A 502 31.15 -17.68 2.96
N LEU A 503 30.15 -16.84 3.21
CA LEU A 503 30.08 -15.90 4.32
C LEU A 503 28.98 -16.37 5.28
N ASN A 504 29.31 -16.59 6.55
CA ASN A 504 28.44 -17.30 7.49
C ASN A 504 28.25 -16.50 8.78
N GLY A 505 26.99 -16.22 9.12
CA GLY A 505 26.59 -15.71 10.44
C GLY A 505 26.08 -16.83 11.35
N ILE A 506 25.41 -16.48 12.45
CA ILE A 506 24.83 -17.45 13.39
C ILE A 506 23.69 -18.24 12.71
N GLY A 507 22.71 -17.54 12.14
CA GLY A 507 21.56 -18.11 11.44
C GLY A 507 21.67 -18.10 9.92
N THR A 508 22.57 -17.31 9.33
CA THR A 508 22.67 -17.11 7.86
C THR A 508 23.91 -17.74 7.22
N SER A 509 23.77 -18.12 5.95
CA SER A 509 24.88 -18.37 5.02
C SER A 509 24.60 -17.68 3.68
N TYR A 510 25.61 -16.99 3.16
CA TYR A 510 25.63 -16.41 1.82
C TYR A 510 26.81 -17.00 1.04
N GLN A 511 26.51 -17.66 -0.08
CA GLN A 511 27.47 -18.44 -0.85
C GLN A 511 27.37 -18.11 -2.34
N PHE A 512 28.50 -17.87 -2.97
CA PHE A 512 28.63 -17.67 -4.41
C PHE A 512 29.96 -18.26 -4.91
N HIS A 513 30.13 -18.41 -6.22
CA HIS A 513 31.37 -18.95 -6.78
C HIS A 513 31.84 -18.19 -8.02
N ALA A 514 33.15 -18.18 -8.25
CA ALA A 514 33.71 -17.86 -9.57
C ALA A 514 33.65 -19.11 -10.46
N ASP A 515 32.91 -19.02 -11.57
CA ASP A 515 32.82 -20.10 -12.55
C ASP A 515 34.12 -20.23 -13.35
N HIS A 516 34.67 -21.45 -13.41
CA HIS A 516 36.01 -21.69 -13.97
C HIS A 516 36.12 -21.48 -15.49
N ASN A 517 35.01 -21.52 -16.23
CA ASN A 517 35.03 -21.37 -17.70
C ASN A 517 34.82 -19.92 -18.14
N SER A 518 33.86 -19.24 -17.52
CA SER A 518 33.44 -17.88 -17.88
C SER A 518 34.17 -16.80 -17.07
N GLY A 519 34.63 -17.11 -15.85
CA GLY A 519 35.12 -16.11 -14.89
C GLY A 519 34.02 -15.23 -14.28
N ASP A 520 32.74 -15.56 -14.52
CA ASP A 520 31.59 -14.84 -13.97
C ASP A 520 31.35 -15.23 -12.49
N LEU A 521 30.71 -14.34 -11.71
CA LEU A 521 30.39 -14.60 -10.30
C LEU A 521 28.93 -15.03 -10.14
N VAL A 522 28.73 -16.24 -9.62
CA VAL A 522 27.45 -16.96 -9.65
C VAL A 522 26.90 -17.18 -8.23
N SER A 523 25.77 -16.53 -7.93
CA SER A 523 25.07 -16.66 -6.64
C SER A 523 24.58 -18.10 -6.44
N SER A 524 24.96 -18.73 -5.33
CA SER A 524 24.70 -20.16 -5.06
C SER A 524 23.62 -20.34 -3.98
N HIS A 525 23.75 -19.63 -2.85
CA HIS A 525 22.81 -19.62 -1.74
C HIS A 525 22.78 -18.24 -1.06
N PHE A 526 21.62 -17.82 -0.55
CA PHE A 526 21.52 -16.78 0.47
C PHE A 526 20.31 -17.10 1.33
N GLY A 527 20.51 -17.58 2.55
CA GLY A 527 19.43 -17.99 3.43
C GLY A 527 19.96 -18.63 4.71
N GLY A 528 19.23 -19.60 5.26
CA GLY A 528 19.64 -20.30 6.49
C GLY A 528 21.05 -20.90 6.41
N ARG A 529 21.73 -21.00 7.55
CA ARG A 529 23.10 -21.55 7.71
C ARG A 529 23.24 -22.91 7.00
N ILE A 530 24.30 -23.06 6.20
CA ILE A 530 24.73 -24.33 5.60
C ILE A 530 26.17 -24.68 6.00
N ASP A 531 26.51 -25.96 5.93
CA ASP A 531 27.81 -26.53 6.32
C ASP A 531 28.73 -26.87 5.14
N GLN A 532 28.17 -26.99 3.93
CA GLN A 532 28.88 -27.51 2.74
C GLN A 532 28.63 -26.64 1.49
N PRO A 533 29.56 -26.63 0.50
CA PRO A 533 29.33 -26.05 -0.82
C PRO A 533 28.14 -26.70 -1.56
N LEU A 534 27.31 -25.90 -2.20
CA LEU A 534 26.25 -26.40 -3.09
C LEU A 534 26.79 -26.64 -4.52
N PRO A 535 26.28 -27.66 -5.24
CA PRO A 535 26.67 -27.94 -6.61
C PRO A 535 26.21 -26.84 -7.59
N ALA A 536 26.94 -26.71 -8.70
CA ALA A 536 26.68 -25.70 -9.71
C ALA A 536 25.29 -25.90 -10.35
N SER A 537 24.48 -24.83 -10.44
CA SER A 537 23.12 -24.92 -10.98
C SER A 537 23.13 -25.18 -12.48
N VAL A 538 22.68 -26.37 -12.88
CA VAL A 538 22.49 -26.77 -14.29
C VAL A 538 21.63 -25.73 -15.00
N THR A 539 22.15 -25.16 -16.08
CA THR A 539 21.51 -24.04 -16.81
C THR A 539 21.00 -24.52 -18.16
N GLU A 540 19.67 -24.49 -18.34
CA GLU A 540 19.05 -24.86 -19.62
C GLU A 540 19.28 -23.81 -20.70
N ARG A 541 19.34 -24.26 -21.97
CA ARG A 541 19.62 -23.43 -23.14
C ARG A 541 18.66 -22.24 -23.31
N GLY A 542 19.22 -21.07 -23.62
CA GLY A 542 18.46 -19.91 -24.07
C GLY A 542 18.17 -19.95 -25.57
N THR A 543 17.16 -19.20 -26.01
CA THR A 543 16.91 -18.93 -27.43
C THR A 543 17.59 -17.65 -27.93
N TYR A 544 17.70 -16.63 -27.09
CA TYR A 544 18.28 -15.32 -27.43
C TYR A 544 19.42 -14.87 -26.49
N ALA A 545 19.55 -15.49 -25.32
CA ALA A 545 20.50 -15.12 -24.28
C ALA A 545 21.63 -16.16 -24.17
N HIS A 546 22.85 -15.69 -23.85
CA HIS A 546 24.02 -16.55 -23.72
C HIS A 546 23.87 -17.51 -22.53
N GLU A 547 24.30 -18.76 -22.67
CA GLU A 547 24.05 -19.82 -21.68
C GLU A 547 24.60 -19.43 -20.29
N ASP A 548 25.81 -18.90 -20.19
CA ASP A 548 26.36 -18.41 -18.91
C ASP A 548 25.63 -17.19 -18.33
N LYS A 549 25.14 -16.29 -19.18
CA LYS A 549 24.48 -15.04 -18.76
C LYS A 549 23.02 -15.27 -18.29
N LEU A 550 22.55 -16.51 -18.36
CA LEU A 550 21.26 -16.97 -17.82
C LEU A 550 21.35 -17.57 -16.41
N ARG A 551 22.55 -17.63 -15.82
CA ARG A 551 22.79 -18.09 -14.44
C ARG A 551 22.29 -17.06 -13.42
N ARG A 552 22.34 -17.40 -12.12
CA ARG A 552 22.18 -16.46 -10.99
C ARG A 552 23.48 -15.67 -10.81
N ARG A 553 23.46 -14.33 -10.84
CA ARG A 553 24.68 -13.50 -10.96
C ARG A 553 24.83 -12.48 -9.83
N GLU A 554 26.09 -12.30 -9.40
CA GLU A 554 26.49 -11.40 -8.30
C GLU A 554 26.77 -9.95 -8.74
N PHE A 555 27.20 -9.75 -9.99
CA PHE A 555 27.50 -8.43 -10.53
C PHE A 555 27.20 -8.34 -12.04
N PRO A 556 25.90 -8.33 -12.42
CA PRO A 556 25.49 -8.33 -13.82
C PRO A 556 25.76 -7.02 -14.55
N GLU A 557 26.43 -7.10 -15.69
CA GLU A 557 26.81 -6.01 -16.58
C GLU A 557 25.95 -5.97 -17.87
N LEU A 558 25.85 -4.79 -18.47
CA LEU A 558 25.09 -4.58 -19.70
C LEU A 558 25.86 -5.05 -20.96
N GLY A 559 25.13 -5.52 -21.97
CA GLY A 559 25.61 -5.61 -23.36
C GLY A 559 26.20 -6.95 -23.81
N ARG A 560 26.13 -8.02 -23.00
CA ARG A 560 26.68 -9.36 -23.34
C ARG A 560 25.68 -10.52 -23.34
N GLY A 561 24.39 -10.22 -23.43
CA GLY A 561 23.33 -11.23 -23.56
C GLY A 561 22.72 -11.69 -22.24
N ASP A 562 23.02 -11.03 -21.11
CA ASP A 562 22.02 -10.88 -20.04
C ASP A 562 21.08 -9.73 -20.46
N PHE A 563 19.77 -9.95 -20.40
CA PHE A 563 18.75 -8.95 -20.73
C PHE A 563 17.93 -8.49 -19.51
N ARG A 564 18.26 -9.04 -18.34
CA ARG A 564 17.74 -8.61 -17.04
C ARG A 564 18.34 -7.28 -16.64
N VAL A 565 17.81 -6.68 -15.58
CA VAL A 565 18.36 -5.48 -14.94
C VAL A 565 19.87 -5.67 -14.66
N PRO A 566 20.75 -4.76 -15.13
CA PRO A 566 22.16 -4.78 -14.78
C PRO A 566 22.40 -4.07 -13.44
N ALA A 567 23.44 -4.50 -12.73
CA ALA A 567 24.01 -3.82 -11.57
C ALA A 567 24.94 -2.66 -12.01
N VAL A 568 25.59 -2.77 -13.17
CA VAL A 568 26.52 -1.77 -13.67
C VAL A 568 26.30 -1.44 -15.15
N HIS A 569 26.39 -0.13 -15.46
CA HIS A 569 26.38 0.39 -16.82
C HIS A 569 27.53 1.40 -16.96
N VAL A 570 28.57 0.99 -17.71
CA VAL A 570 29.69 1.85 -18.10
C VAL A 570 29.51 2.27 -19.56
N ARG A 571 29.55 3.57 -19.83
CA ARG A 571 29.71 4.14 -21.17
C ARG A 571 31.19 4.38 -21.42
N HIS A 572 31.77 3.63 -22.34
CA HIS A 572 33.20 3.68 -22.65
C HIS A 572 33.55 4.84 -23.60
N ALA A 573 34.84 5.16 -23.74
CA ALA A 573 35.32 6.29 -24.55
C ALA A 573 34.87 6.23 -26.03
N GLN A 574 34.64 5.03 -26.55
CA GLN A 574 34.15 4.75 -27.91
C GLN A 574 32.61 4.79 -28.02
N GLY A 575 31.90 5.16 -26.94
CA GLY A 575 30.44 5.30 -26.89
C GLY A 575 29.64 4.01 -26.66
N HIS A 576 30.27 2.82 -26.68
CA HIS A 576 29.57 1.56 -26.38
C HIS A 576 29.34 1.36 -24.88
N SER A 577 28.35 0.52 -24.55
CA SER A 577 27.97 0.19 -23.17
C SER A 577 28.31 -1.25 -22.73
N ALA A 578 28.86 -2.07 -23.63
CA ALA A 578 29.28 -3.43 -23.30
C ALA A 578 30.51 -3.43 -22.39
N SER A 579 30.50 -4.27 -21.35
CA SER A 579 31.64 -4.54 -20.46
C SER A 579 31.73 -6.06 -20.21
N ASP A 580 32.90 -6.63 -19.90
CA ASP A 580 33.11 -8.07 -19.65
C ASP A 580 33.90 -8.34 -18.35
N PHE A 581 33.35 -7.93 -17.20
CA PHE A 581 33.98 -8.16 -15.90
C PHE A 581 34.15 -9.65 -15.61
N LYS A 582 35.39 -10.06 -15.31
CA LYS A 582 35.76 -11.45 -14.95
C LYS A 582 36.64 -11.47 -13.71
N TYR A 583 36.43 -12.46 -12.86
CA TYR A 583 37.24 -12.74 -11.67
C TYR A 583 38.74 -12.79 -11.99
N ARG A 584 39.55 -12.18 -11.12
CA ARG A 584 41.02 -12.19 -11.17
C ARG A 584 41.65 -12.74 -9.90
N SER A 585 41.21 -12.24 -8.76
CA SER A 585 41.73 -12.59 -7.44
C SER A 585 40.70 -12.21 -6.37
N HIS A 586 41.00 -12.55 -5.13
CA HIS A 586 40.29 -12.05 -3.96
C HIS A 586 41.29 -11.74 -2.85
N SER A 587 40.86 -10.95 -1.87
CA SER A 587 41.54 -10.76 -0.60
C SER A 587 40.54 -10.90 0.55
N ILE A 588 40.98 -11.42 1.70
CA ILE A 588 40.20 -11.44 2.93
C ILE A 588 40.91 -10.49 3.90
N VAL A 589 40.17 -9.53 4.41
CA VAL A 589 40.64 -8.44 5.26
C VAL A 589 40.03 -8.62 6.66
N PRO A 590 40.82 -8.56 7.74
CA PRO A 590 40.31 -8.54 9.10
C PRO A 590 39.61 -7.21 9.41
N GLY A 591 38.50 -7.26 10.15
CA GLY A 591 37.64 -6.10 10.36
C GLY A 591 36.92 -5.68 9.08
N LYS A 592 36.41 -4.44 9.07
CA LYS A 592 35.76 -3.84 7.90
C LYS A 592 36.42 -2.51 7.48
N PRO A 593 36.91 -2.38 6.23
CA PRO A 593 37.37 -1.10 5.70
C PRO A 593 36.26 -0.03 5.62
N SER A 594 36.66 1.23 5.86
CA SER A 594 35.85 2.41 5.59
C SER A 594 35.67 2.67 4.09
N LEU A 595 34.58 3.34 3.72
CA LEU A 595 34.37 3.85 2.35
C LEU A 595 34.79 5.32 2.27
N ASP A 596 35.47 5.68 1.18
CA ASP A 596 36.01 7.03 0.99
C ASP A 596 34.86 8.06 0.85
N SER A 597 34.82 9.05 1.75
CA SER A 597 33.81 10.12 1.78
C SER A 597 32.34 9.66 1.85
N LEU A 598 32.08 8.44 2.32
CA LEU A 598 30.74 7.86 2.39
C LEU A 598 30.45 7.23 3.77
N PRO A 599 29.22 7.34 4.29
CA PRO A 599 28.82 6.62 5.50
C PRO A 599 28.85 5.12 5.25
N CYS A 600 29.30 4.39 6.27
CA CYS A 600 29.53 2.96 6.24
C CYS A 600 29.56 2.37 7.65
N THR A 601 29.07 1.13 7.75
CA THR A 601 29.20 0.31 8.95
C THR A 601 30.67 0.04 9.28
N PHE A 602 30.98 -0.13 10.56
CA PHE A 602 32.33 -0.31 11.10
C PHE A 602 32.37 -1.48 12.09
N GLY A 603 33.53 -2.11 12.23
CA GLY A 603 33.76 -3.15 13.23
C GLY A 603 35.19 -3.67 13.20
N THR A 604 35.60 -4.21 14.35
CA THR A 604 36.91 -4.84 14.58
C THR A 604 36.96 -6.27 14.01
N GLU A 605 38.15 -6.88 14.01
CA GLU A 605 38.34 -8.23 13.47
C GLU A 605 37.63 -9.36 14.26
N ASP A 606 37.26 -9.10 15.51
CA ASP A 606 36.42 -9.98 16.33
C ASP A 606 34.92 -9.87 16.00
N GLU A 607 34.51 -8.84 15.26
CA GLU A 607 33.09 -8.51 15.00
C GLU A 607 32.68 -8.73 13.54
N VAL A 608 33.59 -8.46 12.61
CA VAL A 608 33.35 -8.49 11.16
C VAL A 608 34.61 -8.88 10.40
N GLN A 609 34.40 -9.57 9.27
CA GLN A 609 35.44 -9.91 8.31
C GLN A 609 34.96 -9.49 6.91
N THR A 610 35.86 -8.95 6.08
CA THR A 610 35.55 -8.52 4.71
C THR A 610 36.26 -9.37 3.66
N LEU A 611 35.52 -9.93 2.72
CA LEU A 611 36.02 -10.45 1.45
C LEU A 611 35.94 -9.35 0.38
N VAL A 612 37.04 -9.09 -0.32
CA VAL A 612 37.04 -8.27 -1.54
C VAL A 612 37.32 -9.18 -2.73
N VAL A 613 36.44 -9.15 -3.73
CA VAL A 613 36.60 -9.92 -4.97
C VAL A 613 36.96 -8.96 -6.10
N HIS A 614 38.11 -9.18 -6.72
CA HIS A 614 38.66 -8.33 -7.77
C HIS A 614 38.27 -8.86 -9.15
N MET A 615 37.53 -8.06 -9.92
CA MET A 615 37.12 -8.38 -11.29
C MET A 615 37.70 -7.36 -12.29
N HIS A 616 37.99 -7.77 -13.53
CA HIS A 616 38.58 -6.89 -14.53
C HIS A 616 38.10 -7.21 -15.95
N ASP A 617 37.53 -6.22 -16.65
CA ASP A 617 37.25 -6.28 -18.08
C ASP A 617 38.54 -6.01 -18.88
N ALA A 618 39.07 -7.06 -19.52
CA ALA A 618 40.29 -6.99 -20.32
C ALA A 618 40.14 -6.20 -21.62
N SER A 619 38.91 -6.05 -22.13
CA SER A 619 38.59 -5.34 -23.38
C SER A 619 38.61 -3.82 -23.16
N SER A 620 38.07 -3.41 -22.01
CA SER A 620 37.85 -1.99 -21.68
C SER A 620 38.90 -1.43 -20.71
N SER A 621 39.72 -2.28 -20.09
CA SER A 621 40.65 -1.91 -19.01
C SER A 621 39.96 -1.25 -17.82
N VAL A 622 38.86 -1.86 -17.35
CA VAL A 622 38.10 -1.39 -16.17
C VAL A 622 38.11 -2.47 -15.11
N THR A 623 38.48 -2.09 -13.89
CA THR A 623 38.49 -2.96 -12.71
C THR A 623 37.23 -2.69 -11.87
N ALA A 624 36.66 -3.74 -11.28
CA ALA A 624 35.55 -3.69 -10.35
C ALA A 624 35.90 -4.53 -9.10
N ASP A 625 36.03 -3.87 -7.96
CA ASP A 625 36.21 -4.52 -6.67
C ASP A 625 34.85 -4.63 -5.97
N LEU A 626 34.49 -5.84 -5.59
CA LEU A 626 33.23 -6.15 -4.89
C LEU A 626 33.54 -6.48 -3.43
N SER A 627 33.07 -5.63 -2.51
CA SER A 627 33.25 -5.81 -1.07
C SER A 627 32.06 -6.58 -0.49
N TYR A 628 32.35 -7.55 0.37
CA TYR A 628 31.40 -8.42 1.06
C TYR A 628 31.83 -8.56 2.53
N SER A 629 31.14 -7.91 3.46
CA SER A 629 31.47 -7.96 4.89
C SER A 629 30.40 -8.73 5.67
N ILE A 630 30.79 -9.63 6.57
CA ILE A 630 29.86 -10.43 7.39
C ILE A 630 29.97 -10.06 8.86
N PHE A 631 28.92 -9.42 9.39
CA PHE A 631 28.75 -9.21 10.83
C PHE A 631 28.04 -10.42 11.42
N ALA A 632 28.80 -11.44 11.82
CA ALA A 632 28.25 -12.75 12.18
C ALA A 632 27.23 -12.70 13.35
N ARG A 633 27.42 -11.77 14.29
CA ARG A 633 26.50 -11.51 15.42
C ARG A 633 25.12 -10.97 15.02
N HIS A 634 24.99 -10.40 13.82
CA HIS A 634 23.77 -9.74 13.35
C HIS A 634 23.16 -10.42 12.11
N ASP A 635 23.71 -11.56 11.66
CA ASP A 635 23.35 -12.21 10.38
C ASP A 635 23.29 -11.24 9.19
N ALA A 636 24.14 -10.21 9.22
CA ALA A 636 24.14 -9.10 8.28
C ALA A 636 25.33 -9.19 7.32
N VAL A 637 25.01 -9.33 6.03
CA VAL A 637 25.97 -9.21 4.92
C VAL A 637 25.91 -7.78 4.39
N VAL A 638 27.03 -7.08 4.39
CA VAL A 638 27.14 -5.70 3.88
C VAL A 638 27.94 -5.70 2.59
N ARG A 639 27.40 -5.08 1.53
CA ARG A 639 28.03 -5.03 0.20
C ARG A 639 28.21 -3.62 -0.34
N SER A 640 29.32 -3.39 -1.03
CA SER A 640 29.57 -2.20 -1.85
C SER A 640 30.44 -2.54 -3.06
N THR A 641 30.39 -1.69 -4.08
CA THR A 641 31.13 -1.84 -5.34
C THR A 641 32.05 -0.64 -5.55
N ARG A 642 33.29 -0.90 -5.96
CA ARG A 642 34.24 0.15 -6.39
C ARG A 642 34.64 -0.10 -7.84
N ILE A 643 34.44 0.89 -8.72
CA ILE A 643 34.85 0.86 -10.13
C ILE A 643 36.08 1.75 -10.32
N ILE A 644 37.13 1.19 -10.93
CA ILE A 644 38.41 1.86 -11.15
C ILE A 644 38.70 1.89 -12.64
N ASN A 645 38.95 3.08 -13.21
CA ASN A 645 39.38 3.20 -14.60
C ASN A 645 40.87 2.84 -14.72
N SER A 646 41.17 1.62 -15.15
CA SER A 646 42.53 1.12 -15.36
C SER A 646 43.06 1.33 -16.79
N GLY A 647 42.33 2.09 -17.61
CA GLY A 647 42.66 2.39 -19.01
C GLY A 647 43.18 3.80 -19.24
N ASN A 648 43.53 4.11 -20.49
CA ASN A 648 44.16 5.38 -20.90
C ASN A 648 43.16 6.47 -21.35
N HIS A 649 41.86 6.22 -21.24
CA HIS A 649 40.80 7.12 -21.72
C HIS A 649 39.69 7.25 -20.67
N PRO A 650 39.00 8.41 -20.58
CA PRO A 650 37.91 8.57 -19.61
C PRO A 650 36.70 7.71 -19.97
N ILE A 651 36.06 7.15 -18.95
CA ILE A 651 34.79 6.42 -19.03
C ILE A 651 33.68 7.19 -18.30
N THR A 652 32.42 6.79 -18.45
CA THR A 652 31.30 7.30 -17.62
C THR A 652 30.53 6.16 -16.98
N ILE A 653 30.25 6.27 -15.68
CA ILE A 653 29.38 5.36 -14.96
C ILE A 653 27.96 5.94 -14.96
N GLU A 654 27.06 5.27 -15.69
CA GLU A 654 25.64 5.66 -15.85
C GLU A 654 24.75 4.93 -14.84
N LYS A 655 25.20 3.76 -14.35
CA LYS A 655 24.55 3.01 -13.27
C LYS A 655 25.60 2.26 -12.44
N LEU A 656 25.47 2.34 -11.12
CA LEU A 656 26.25 1.55 -10.16
C LEU A 656 25.39 1.13 -8.96
N ALA A 657 25.07 -0.16 -8.90
CA ALA A 657 24.41 -0.79 -7.76
C ALA A 657 25.44 -1.18 -6.68
N SER A 658 25.04 -1.01 -5.43
CA SER A 658 25.75 -1.45 -4.23
C SER A 658 25.54 -2.94 -3.95
N LEU A 659 24.38 -3.44 -4.36
CA LEU A 659 23.90 -4.81 -4.15
C LEU A 659 23.29 -5.34 -5.43
N SER A 660 23.66 -6.57 -5.82
CA SER A 660 22.91 -7.35 -6.80
C SER A 660 23.05 -8.85 -6.56
N PHE A 661 21.93 -9.56 -6.50
CA PHE A 661 21.92 -11.03 -6.43
C PHE A 661 20.62 -11.59 -7.00
N ASP A 662 20.66 -12.85 -7.43
CA ASP A 662 19.52 -13.56 -8.01
C ASP A 662 19.01 -14.65 -7.06
N LEU A 663 17.79 -14.50 -6.55
CA LEU A 663 17.07 -15.53 -5.80
C LEU A 663 16.58 -16.67 -6.72
N PRO A 664 16.51 -17.93 -6.23
CA PRO A 664 16.00 -19.06 -6.99
C PRO A 664 14.49 -18.95 -7.27
N MET A 665 13.95 -19.86 -8.08
CA MET A 665 12.49 -19.95 -8.23
C MET A 665 11.85 -20.45 -6.91
N PRO A 666 10.83 -19.75 -6.38
CA PRO A 666 10.20 -20.13 -5.11
C PRO A 666 9.39 -21.43 -5.25
N ALA A 667 9.66 -22.39 -4.37
CA ALA A 667 9.20 -23.78 -4.52
C ALA A 667 7.70 -24.02 -4.27
N ARG A 668 7.00 -23.13 -3.55
CA ARG A 668 5.56 -23.27 -3.22
C ARG A 668 4.83 -21.93 -3.18
N VAL A 669 5.28 -21.03 -2.31
CA VAL A 669 4.70 -19.70 -2.13
C VAL A 669 5.65 -18.70 -2.76
N GLY A 670 5.26 -18.10 -3.88
CA GLY A 670 6.08 -17.08 -4.54
C GLY A 670 6.37 -15.88 -3.64
N TYR A 671 7.39 -15.10 -3.99
CA TYR A 671 7.85 -13.97 -3.20
C TYR A 671 6.94 -12.73 -3.31
N ASP A 672 6.89 -11.97 -2.22
CA ASP A 672 6.34 -10.62 -2.16
C ASP A 672 7.49 -9.62 -1.89
N MET A 673 7.32 -8.37 -2.31
CA MET A 673 8.20 -7.26 -1.94
C MET A 673 7.49 -6.34 -0.94
N VAL A 674 8.25 -5.81 0.02
CA VAL A 674 7.80 -4.82 1.00
C VAL A 674 8.69 -3.59 0.93
N GLY A 675 8.06 -2.43 0.70
CA GLY A 675 8.70 -1.12 0.78
C GLY A 675 8.05 -0.26 1.86
N LEU A 676 8.73 0.83 2.22
CA LEU A 676 8.19 1.88 3.09
C LEU A 676 7.90 3.12 2.22
N HIS A 677 6.62 3.38 1.96
CA HIS A 677 6.13 4.43 1.07
C HIS A 677 5.51 5.58 1.87
N GLY A 678 5.47 6.80 1.34
CA GLY A 678 4.87 7.91 2.07
C GLY A 678 4.72 9.19 1.28
N GLU A 679 4.72 10.28 2.03
CA GLU A 679 4.76 11.69 1.63
C GLU A 679 5.11 12.48 2.90
N TRP A 680 5.41 13.77 2.78
CA TRP A 680 5.37 14.68 3.93
C TRP A 680 4.09 14.44 4.78
N ALA A 681 4.24 14.48 6.11
CA ALA A 681 3.20 14.23 7.11
C ALA A 681 2.52 12.83 7.06
N ARG A 682 3.04 11.85 6.30
CA ARG A 682 2.53 10.46 6.24
C ARG A 682 3.58 9.45 5.79
N GLU A 683 4.80 9.59 6.31
CA GLU A 683 5.98 8.83 5.88
C GLU A 683 5.90 7.32 6.16
N ARG A 684 6.73 6.56 5.41
CA ARG A 684 7.17 5.18 5.70
C ARG A 684 6.06 4.18 6.05
N GLN A 685 4.88 4.35 5.46
CA GLN A 685 3.79 3.38 5.47
C GLN A 685 4.25 2.06 4.82
N ARG A 686 4.03 0.94 5.53
CA ARG A 686 4.37 -0.40 5.03
C ARG A 686 3.46 -0.77 3.87
N VAL A 687 4.05 -1.04 2.70
CA VAL A 687 3.35 -1.53 1.51
C VAL A 687 3.94 -2.88 1.12
N ARG A 688 3.14 -3.95 1.23
CA ARG A 688 3.45 -5.29 0.72
C ARG A 688 2.77 -5.47 -0.63
N SER A 689 3.49 -5.96 -1.62
CA SER A 689 2.94 -6.27 -2.95
C SER A 689 3.54 -7.53 -3.54
N ARG A 690 2.77 -8.20 -4.39
CA ARG A 690 3.20 -9.43 -5.05
C ARG A 690 4.24 -9.13 -6.13
N ILE A 691 5.38 -9.82 -6.11
CA ILE A 691 6.36 -9.74 -7.21
C ILE A 691 5.74 -10.41 -8.45
N ARG A 692 5.82 -9.74 -9.60
CA ARG A 692 5.14 -10.06 -10.87
C ARG A 692 6.17 -10.11 -12.01
N PRO A 693 5.92 -10.85 -13.11
CA PRO A 693 6.88 -10.98 -14.21
C PRO A 693 7.32 -9.63 -14.80
N GLY A 694 8.63 -9.47 -15.01
CA GLY A 694 9.26 -8.19 -15.33
C GLY A 694 9.72 -7.42 -14.10
N VAL A 695 10.10 -6.15 -14.28
CA VAL A 695 10.66 -5.29 -13.23
C VAL A 695 9.54 -4.64 -12.40
N GLN A 696 9.74 -4.57 -11.09
CA GLN A 696 9.09 -3.64 -10.17
C GLN A 696 10.20 -2.78 -9.54
N SER A 697 9.94 -1.49 -9.34
CA SER A 697 10.95 -0.59 -8.79
C SER A 697 10.35 0.57 -8.01
N PHE A 698 11.10 1.06 -7.03
CA PHE A 698 10.83 2.31 -6.32
C PHE A 698 12.14 2.99 -5.93
N GLY A 699 12.11 4.28 -5.60
CA GLY A 699 13.29 5.02 -5.20
C GLY A 699 13.07 6.53 -5.22
N SER A 700 14.16 7.29 -5.08
CA SER A 700 14.14 8.75 -5.11
C SER A 700 14.99 9.31 -6.25
N ALA A 701 14.49 10.36 -6.89
CA ALA A 701 15.25 11.25 -7.78
C ALA A 701 15.33 12.69 -7.23
N GLN A 702 14.92 12.92 -5.99
CA GLN A 702 14.74 14.24 -5.35
C GLN A 702 16.06 14.86 -4.84
N GLY A 703 17.21 14.27 -5.16
CA GLY A 703 18.50 14.59 -4.54
C GLY A 703 18.69 13.93 -3.18
N VAL A 704 17.64 13.90 -2.35
CA VAL A 704 17.55 13.30 -1.00
C VAL A 704 16.90 11.91 -1.00
N SER A 705 16.94 11.18 0.13
CA SER A 705 16.32 9.84 0.23
C SER A 705 14.80 9.86 0.04
N SER A 706 14.13 10.97 0.33
CA SER A 706 12.68 11.26 0.20
C SER A 706 11.75 10.68 1.28
N HIS A 707 10.63 11.37 1.46
CA HIS A 707 9.43 10.89 2.16
C HIS A 707 8.65 9.84 1.36
N TRP A 708 8.76 9.89 0.02
CA TRP A 708 7.96 9.10 -0.94
C TRP A 708 8.29 7.62 -0.89
N HIS A 709 9.59 7.31 -0.93
CA HIS A 709 10.12 5.96 -0.91
C HIS A 709 11.39 5.96 -0.07
N ASN A 710 11.39 5.18 1.00
CA ASN A 710 12.58 5.01 1.83
C ASN A 710 13.59 4.07 1.12
N PRO A 711 14.92 4.23 1.33
CA PRO A 711 15.95 3.33 0.84
C PRO A 711 16.01 1.98 1.61
N PHE A 712 14.84 1.35 1.78
CA PHE A 712 14.66 0.04 2.37
C PHE A 712 13.75 -0.83 1.49
N LEU A 713 14.18 -2.07 1.26
CA LEU A 713 13.43 -3.12 0.56
C LEU A 713 13.51 -4.39 1.38
N ALA A 714 12.39 -5.07 1.61
CA ALA A 714 12.42 -6.48 1.99
C ALA A 714 11.77 -7.35 0.90
N VAL A 715 12.44 -8.43 0.52
CA VAL A 715 11.83 -9.51 -0.26
C VAL A 715 11.52 -10.63 0.71
N CYS A 716 10.33 -11.22 0.64
CA CYS A 716 9.90 -12.25 1.58
C CYS A 716 9.08 -13.35 0.92
N SER A 717 8.98 -14.52 1.56
CA SER A 717 8.00 -15.53 1.17
C SER A 717 6.59 -14.94 1.28
N GLY A 718 5.70 -15.29 0.35
CA GLY A 718 4.31 -14.79 0.35
C GLY A 718 3.44 -15.28 1.51
N ASP A 719 4.02 -15.92 2.51
CA ASP A 719 3.41 -16.34 3.78
C ASP A 719 4.17 -15.81 5.01
N ALA A 720 5.30 -15.12 4.85
CA ALA A 720 6.04 -14.55 5.98
C ALA A 720 5.26 -13.45 6.72
N GLY A 721 5.38 -13.44 8.05
CA GLY A 721 4.78 -12.46 8.97
C GLY A 721 5.80 -11.95 10.00
N GLU A 722 5.35 -11.35 11.10
CA GLU A 722 6.29 -10.79 12.11
C GLU A 722 7.17 -11.83 12.83
N THR A 723 6.79 -13.11 12.83
CA THR A 723 7.40 -14.17 13.64
C THR A 723 7.75 -15.46 12.88
N HIS A 724 7.58 -15.48 11.55
CA HIS A 724 7.76 -16.67 10.72
C HIS A 724 7.98 -16.32 9.25
N GLY A 725 8.64 -17.21 8.52
CA GLY A 725 8.82 -17.16 7.06
C GLY A 725 10.12 -16.46 6.64
N GLU A 726 10.57 -16.80 5.43
CA GLU A 726 11.85 -16.34 4.87
C GLU A 726 11.77 -14.88 4.40
N ILE A 727 12.76 -14.08 4.80
CA ILE A 727 12.88 -12.65 4.49
C ILE A 727 14.34 -12.29 4.28
N TRP A 728 14.59 -11.51 3.23
CA TRP A 728 15.82 -10.76 3.00
C TRP A 728 15.46 -9.28 3.14
N GLY A 729 15.93 -8.62 4.20
CA GLY A 729 15.76 -7.18 4.44
C GLY A 729 17.00 -6.41 4.03
N MET A 730 16.85 -5.37 3.22
CA MET A 730 17.92 -4.62 2.57
C MET A 730 17.78 -3.13 2.88
N ALA A 731 18.84 -2.49 3.35
CA ALA A 731 18.87 -1.06 3.64
C ALA A 731 20.12 -0.43 3.02
N LEU A 732 19.97 0.70 2.31
CA LEU A 732 21.09 1.42 1.72
C LEU A 732 21.64 2.45 2.71
N VAL A 733 22.95 2.48 2.92
CA VAL A 733 23.65 3.48 3.72
C VAL A 733 23.91 4.72 2.86
N TYR A 734 22.81 5.38 2.48
CA TYR A 734 22.84 6.55 1.59
C TYR A 734 21.60 7.43 1.75
N SER A 735 21.81 8.74 1.72
CA SER A 735 20.82 9.78 2.05
C SER A 735 20.31 10.55 0.84
N GLY A 736 20.67 10.09 -0.37
CA GLY A 736 20.34 10.73 -1.63
C GLY A 736 19.50 9.91 -2.59
N SER A 737 19.45 10.35 -3.84
CA SER A 737 18.76 9.69 -4.95
C SER A 737 19.21 8.23 -5.13
N HIS A 738 18.31 7.30 -4.82
CA HIS A 738 18.54 5.85 -4.82
C HIS A 738 17.49 5.14 -5.68
N LEU A 739 17.77 3.89 -6.07
CA LEU A 739 16.84 3.03 -6.79
C LEU A 739 16.90 1.59 -6.25
N CYS A 740 15.72 1.01 -6.06
CA CYS A 740 15.49 -0.40 -5.72
C CYS A 740 14.76 -1.05 -6.91
N GLU A 741 15.33 -2.11 -7.48
CA GLU A 741 14.74 -2.88 -8.59
C GLU A 741 14.62 -4.36 -8.20
N VAL A 742 13.44 -4.94 -8.47
CA VAL A 742 13.12 -6.35 -8.26
C VAL A 742 12.54 -6.88 -9.55
N GLU A 743 13.20 -7.85 -10.20
CA GLU A 743 12.77 -8.40 -11.49
C GLU A 743 12.49 -9.90 -11.38
N LEU A 744 11.22 -10.30 -11.52
CA LEU A 744 10.90 -11.71 -11.76
C LEU A 744 11.15 -12.04 -13.23
N SER A 745 12.27 -12.71 -13.47
CA SER A 745 12.68 -13.14 -14.81
C SER A 745 11.66 -14.12 -15.42
N PRO A 746 11.61 -14.24 -16.76
CA PRO A 746 10.78 -15.27 -17.43
C PRO A 746 11.13 -16.72 -17.06
N ARG A 747 12.25 -16.96 -16.37
CA ARG A 747 12.69 -18.27 -15.84
C ARG A 747 12.25 -18.54 -14.40
N GLY A 748 11.55 -17.60 -13.75
CA GLY A 748 10.98 -17.78 -12.40
C GLY A 748 11.91 -17.42 -11.23
N GLY A 749 13.21 -17.22 -11.47
CA GLY A 749 14.12 -16.61 -10.49
C GLY A 749 13.96 -15.09 -10.42
N VAL A 750 14.23 -14.50 -9.26
CA VAL A 750 14.06 -13.06 -9.00
C VAL A 750 15.42 -12.38 -8.87
N ARG A 751 15.72 -11.40 -9.74
CA ARG A 751 16.85 -10.50 -9.57
C ARG A 751 16.50 -9.38 -8.60
N ILE A 752 17.45 -9.02 -7.75
CA ILE A 752 17.40 -7.82 -6.92
C ILE A 752 18.60 -6.95 -7.29
N CYS A 753 18.37 -5.65 -7.46
CA CYS A 753 19.41 -4.62 -7.59
C CYS A 753 19.08 -3.41 -6.71
N MET A 754 20.06 -2.86 -6.01
CA MET A 754 19.85 -1.70 -5.13
C MET A 754 21.11 -0.80 -5.08
N GLY A 755 20.94 0.51 -5.16
CA GLY A 755 22.05 1.47 -5.13
C GLY A 755 21.65 2.89 -5.56
N MET A 756 22.59 3.62 -6.16
CA MET A 756 22.37 4.99 -6.63
C MET A 756 21.41 5.03 -7.82
N ASN A 757 20.56 6.07 -7.90
CA ASN A 757 19.60 6.21 -9.01
C ASN A 757 20.31 6.60 -10.32
N PRO A 758 20.20 5.83 -11.41
CA PRO A 758 20.79 6.18 -12.72
C PRO A 758 20.25 7.46 -13.34
N LEU A 759 19.05 7.94 -12.95
CA LEU A 759 18.55 9.26 -13.37
C LEU A 759 19.37 10.42 -12.76
N CYS A 760 20.06 10.15 -11.66
CA CYS A 760 20.87 11.10 -10.89
C CYS A 760 22.36 10.70 -10.89
N LEU A 761 22.82 9.93 -11.88
CA LEU A 761 24.19 9.45 -12.00
C LEU A 761 24.64 9.44 -13.46
N SER A 762 25.71 10.20 -13.75
CA SER A 762 26.46 10.11 -15.02
C SER A 762 27.89 10.56 -14.72
N TRP A 763 28.62 9.70 -14.02
CA TRP A 763 29.88 10.05 -13.36
C TRP A 763 31.08 9.73 -14.25
N GLN A 764 31.80 10.75 -14.71
CA GLN A 764 33.02 10.55 -15.49
C GLN A 764 34.18 10.10 -14.57
N LEU A 765 34.97 9.12 -15.03
CA LEU A 765 36.22 8.71 -14.40
C LEU A 765 37.37 8.84 -15.42
N ALA A 766 38.35 9.69 -15.12
CA ALA A 766 39.61 9.78 -15.84
C ALA A 766 40.51 8.56 -15.55
N PRO A 767 41.58 8.33 -16.33
CA PRO A 767 42.58 7.28 -16.05
C PRO A 767 43.08 7.30 -14.60
N GLY A 768 42.99 6.16 -13.91
CA GLY A 768 43.35 5.99 -12.50
C GLY A 768 42.28 6.42 -11.49
N GLU A 769 41.22 7.12 -11.92
CA GLU A 769 40.15 7.53 -11.01
C GLU A 769 39.20 6.38 -10.64
N THR A 770 38.50 6.56 -9.52
CA THR A 770 37.67 5.56 -8.85
C THR A 770 36.31 6.14 -8.48
N LEU A 771 35.24 5.36 -8.66
CA LEU A 771 33.93 5.61 -8.04
C LEU A 771 33.58 4.45 -7.09
N THR A 772 33.32 4.78 -5.83
CA THR A 772 32.83 3.84 -4.81
C THR A 772 31.32 4.05 -4.63
N SER A 773 30.53 2.98 -4.63
CA SER A 773 29.11 3.04 -4.28
C SER A 773 28.94 3.25 -2.78
N PRO A 774 27.83 3.83 -2.29
CA PRO A 774 27.41 3.58 -0.90
C PRO A 774 27.27 2.07 -0.66
N GLU A 775 27.27 1.62 0.59
CA GLU A 775 27.01 0.22 0.92
C GLU A 775 25.53 -0.08 1.15
N CYS A 776 25.17 -1.36 0.99
CA CYS A 776 23.87 -1.89 1.34
C CYS A 776 24.03 -3.02 2.37
N VAL A 777 23.30 -2.91 3.47
CA VAL A 777 23.17 -3.95 4.50
C VAL A 777 22.06 -4.91 4.08
N VAL A 778 22.31 -6.21 4.14
CA VAL A 778 21.31 -7.26 3.92
C VAL A 778 21.28 -8.23 5.10
N VAL A 779 20.12 -8.34 5.75
CA VAL A 779 19.84 -9.29 6.84
C VAL A 779 18.88 -10.35 6.35
N TYR A 780 19.22 -11.62 6.59
CA TYR A 780 18.29 -12.75 6.38
C TYR A 780 17.53 -13.10 7.67
N SER A 781 16.32 -13.61 7.52
CA SER A 781 15.50 -14.15 8.61
C SER A 781 14.59 -15.26 8.10
N GLU A 782 14.62 -16.43 8.73
CA GLU A 782 13.54 -17.44 8.64
C GLU A 782 12.45 -17.26 9.71
N SER A 783 12.72 -16.40 10.69
CA SER A 783 11.87 -16.09 11.85
C SER A 783 11.03 -14.82 11.65
N GLY A 784 10.75 -14.45 10.39
CA GLY A 784 9.90 -13.32 10.05
C GLY A 784 10.50 -11.93 10.29
N PHE A 785 9.65 -10.90 10.13
CA PHE A 785 10.09 -9.50 10.09
C PHE A 785 10.60 -8.98 11.43
N GLY A 786 10.16 -9.52 12.56
CA GLY A 786 10.62 -9.10 13.88
C GLY A 786 12.11 -9.40 14.09
N TYR A 787 12.56 -10.59 13.68
CA TYR A 787 13.98 -10.97 13.79
C TYR A 787 14.84 -10.15 12.82
N MET A 788 14.41 -10.01 11.56
CA MET A 788 15.04 -9.14 10.57
C MET A 788 15.23 -7.70 11.08
N SER A 789 14.17 -7.09 11.65
CA SER A 789 14.27 -5.74 12.22
C SER A 789 15.22 -5.67 13.41
N ARG A 790 15.14 -6.60 14.39
CA ARG A 790 16.05 -6.58 15.56
C ARG A 790 17.52 -6.69 15.18
N ASN A 791 17.84 -7.53 14.19
CA ASN A 791 19.22 -7.66 13.70
C ASN A 791 19.70 -6.36 12.99
N LEU A 792 18.86 -5.72 12.17
CA LEU A 792 19.15 -4.39 11.61
C LEU A 792 19.32 -3.32 12.71
N HIS A 793 18.41 -3.29 13.69
CA HIS A 793 18.43 -2.35 14.81
C HIS A 793 19.71 -2.48 15.64
N SER A 794 20.10 -3.72 15.94
CA SER A 794 21.32 -4.02 16.70
C SER A 794 22.57 -3.60 15.93
N LEU A 795 22.66 -3.91 14.62
CA LEU A 795 23.76 -3.45 13.78
C LEU A 795 23.84 -1.92 13.73
N VAL A 796 22.70 -1.21 13.62
CA VAL A 796 22.68 0.26 13.60
C VAL A 796 23.17 0.86 14.92
N CYS A 797 22.75 0.30 16.06
CA CYS A 797 23.13 0.78 17.39
C CYS A 797 24.56 0.44 17.82
N HIS A 798 25.21 -0.56 17.21
CA HIS A 798 26.57 -1.01 17.57
C HIS A 798 27.64 -0.69 16.53
N ASN A 799 27.28 -0.72 15.24
CA ASN A 799 28.23 -0.76 14.13
C ASN A 799 27.94 0.27 13.03
N LEU A 800 27.09 1.28 13.29
CA LEU A 800 26.82 2.38 12.34
C LEU A 800 26.75 3.76 13.00
N ALA A 801 25.92 3.93 14.04
CA ALA A 801 25.76 5.22 14.70
C ALA A 801 27.01 5.57 15.53
N ARG A 802 27.77 6.60 15.12
CA ARG A 802 29.04 7.00 15.77
C ARG A 802 28.89 7.95 16.95
N SER A 803 27.72 8.58 17.11
CA SER A 803 27.46 9.53 18.19
C SER A 803 27.62 8.89 19.57
N ASN A 804 28.32 9.56 20.48
CA ASN A 804 28.44 9.20 21.90
C ASN A 804 27.07 8.96 22.57
N HIS A 805 26.02 9.62 22.05
CA HIS A 805 24.65 9.50 22.55
C HIS A 805 23.90 8.26 22.06
N ALA A 806 24.42 7.49 21.09
CA ALA A 806 23.66 6.47 20.37
C ALA A 806 22.89 5.51 21.29
N ARG A 807 23.55 4.97 22.32
CA ARG A 807 23.00 4.05 23.34
C ARG A 807 22.56 4.73 24.66
N LEU A 808 22.56 6.07 24.76
CA LEU A 808 22.20 6.79 26.00
C LEU A 808 20.71 7.20 26.04
N PRO A 809 20.05 7.19 27.21
CA PRO A 809 18.71 7.76 27.37
C PRO A 809 18.66 9.23 26.92
N ARG A 810 17.61 9.60 26.19
CA ARG A 810 17.48 10.94 25.60
C ARG A 810 17.04 11.98 26.65
N PRO A 811 17.52 13.24 26.58
CA PRO A 811 17.08 14.30 27.48
C PRO A 811 15.62 14.68 27.19
N LEU A 812 14.82 14.86 28.25
CA LEU A 812 13.44 15.36 28.10
C LEU A 812 13.46 16.79 27.55
N LEU A 813 13.02 16.95 26.31
CA LEU A 813 13.05 18.21 25.59
C LEU A 813 11.65 18.83 25.41
N LEU A 814 11.62 20.16 25.27
CA LEU A 814 10.49 20.88 24.68
C LEU A 814 10.97 21.64 23.44
N ASN A 815 10.32 21.40 22.29
CA ASN A 815 10.49 22.19 21.08
C ASN A 815 9.41 23.30 21.03
N ALA A 816 9.80 24.48 20.58
CA ALA A 816 8.94 25.66 20.55
C ALA A 816 8.05 25.78 19.28
N TRP A 817 8.26 24.96 18.24
CA TRP A 817 7.69 25.17 16.90
C TRP A 817 6.15 25.18 16.85
N GLU A 818 5.42 24.08 17.11
CA GLU A 818 3.95 24.13 17.23
C GLU A 818 3.45 25.04 18.38
N GLY A 819 4.34 25.46 19.29
CA GLY A 819 4.00 26.36 20.40
C GLY A 819 3.88 27.84 19.99
N VAL A 820 4.79 28.35 19.15
CA VAL A 820 4.85 29.77 18.76
C VAL A 820 5.17 30.05 17.29
N TYR A 821 5.57 29.05 16.51
CA TYR A 821 6.11 29.22 15.15
C TYR A 821 7.18 30.33 15.12
N PHE A 822 7.21 31.15 14.06
CA PHE A 822 8.11 32.30 13.96
C PHE A 822 7.91 33.38 15.04
N ASN A 823 6.98 33.29 15.97
CA ASN A 823 6.76 34.29 17.02
C ASN A 823 7.72 34.10 18.23
N ILE A 824 9.02 34.08 17.92
CA ILE A 824 10.15 33.90 18.85
C ILE A 824 10.78 35.27 19.17
N ASP A 825 10.96 35.55 20.45
CA ASP A 825 11.84 36.60 20.98
C ASP A 825 12.38 36.20 22.36
N ASP A 826 13.40 36.93 22.86
CA ASP A 826 14.05 36.70 24.16
C ASP A 826 13.05 36.57 25.33
N LYS A 827 11.99 37.37 25.36
CA LYS A 827 10.99 37.41 26.43
C LYS A 827 10.01 36.23 26.33
N ILE A 828 9.53 35.94 25.12
CA ILE A 828 8.64 34.80 24.84
C ILE A 828 9.34 33.50 25.20
N MET A 829 10.60 33.34 24.77
CA MET A 829 11.38 32.14 25.04
C MET A 829 11.78 32.03 26.52
N SER A 830 11.97 33.15 27.24
CA SER A 830 12.21 33.12 28.69
C SER A 830 10.99 32.63 29.48
N GLU A 831 9.78 33.08 29.13
CA GLU A 831 8.55 32.58 29.75
C GLU A 831 8.25 31.11 29.36
N ILE A 832 8.58 30.69 28.14
CA ILE A 832 8.51 29.26 27.77
C ILE A 832 9.52 28.45 28.59
N ALA A 833 10.78 28.90 28.72
CA ALA A 833 11.80 28.23 29.53
C ALA A 833 11.34 28.02 30.98
N LYS A 834 10.85 29.09 31.62
CA LYS A 834 10.28 29.10 32.97
C LYS A 834 9.15 28.07 33.15
N HIS A 835 8.21 28.03 32.20
CA HIS A 835 7.10 27.07 32.22
C HIS A 835 7.56 25.63 31.93
N SER A 836 8.50 25.41 31.00
CA SER A 836 9.07 24.09 30.69
C SER A 836 9.82 23.50 31.88
N ALA A 837 10.65 24.31 32.56
CA ALA A 837 11.38 23.87 33.75
C ALA A 837 10.44 23.48 34.90
N ALA A 838 9.32 24.21 35.06
CA ALA A 838 8.28 23.88 36.04
C ALA A 838 7.54 22.55 35.76
N LEU A 839 7.50 22.11 34.50
CA LEU A 839 7.01 20.78 34.11
C LEU A 839 8.06 19.67 34.30
N GLY A 840 9.34 20.03 34.46
CA GLY A 840 10.45 19.08 34.62
C GLY A 840 11.28 18.82 33.36
N VAL A 841 11.08 19.58 32.28
CA VAL A 841 11.90 19.56 31.05
C VAL A 841 13.38 19.83 31.39
N LYS A 842 14.31 19.35 30.55
CA LYS A 842 15.76 19.50 30.71
C LYS A 842 16.42 20.28 29.56
N LEU A 843 15.89 20.13 28.35
CA LEU A 843 16.38 20.78 27.13
C LEU A 843 15.27 21.64 26.52
N LEU A 844 15.56 22.90 26.21
CA LEU A 844 14.67 23.76 25.42
C LEU A 844 15.25 23.92 24.02
N VAL A 845 14.50 23.50 23.00
CA VAL A 845 14.88 23.66 21.60
C VAL A 845 14.19 24.91 21.02
N MET A 846 14.99 25.88 20.61
CA MET A 846 14.55 27.08 19.91
C MET A 846 14.57 26.79 18.40
N ASP A 847 13.38 26.69 17.81
CA ASP A 847 13.19 26.29 16.42
C ASP A 847 13.27 27.47 15.43
N ASP A 848 12.83 27.30 14.18
CA ASP A 848 12.96 28.29 13.09
C ASP A 848 12.45 29.70 13.48
N GLY A 849 13.26 30.74 13.21
CA GLY A 849 12.96 32.14 13.51
C GLY A 849 13.95 32.91 14.40
N TRP A 850 14.99 32.29 14.94
CA TRP A 850 15.93 32.96 15.86
C TRP A 850 16.99 33.85 15.16
N PHE A 851 17.18 33.69 13.85
CA PHE A 851 18.34 34.19 13.09
C PHE A 851 18.01 35.28 12.05
N GLY A 852 19.05 35.74 11.36
CA GLY A 852 19.01 36.77 10.32
C GLY A 852 19.13 38.19 10.87
N ALA A 853 20.14 38.93 10.42
CA ALA A 853 20.41 40.31 10.85
C ALA A 853 19.94 41.36 9.83
N LYS A 854 20.46 41.33 8.59
CA LYS A 854 20.01 42.22 7.50
C LYS A 854 18.64 41.79 6.97
N TYR A 855 18.43 40.48 6.87
CA TYR A 855 17.16 39.86 6.48
C TYR A 855 16.68 38.94 7.61
N PRO A 856 15.91 39.47 8.58
CA PRO A 856 15.52 38.70 9.76
C PRO A 856 14.51 37.61 9.44
N ARG A 857 14.68 36.42 10.04
CA ARG A 857 13.77 35.28 9.94
C ARG A 857 12.50 35.51 10.77
N VAL A 858 11.57 36.27 10.22
CA VAL A 858 10.25 36.56 10.84
C VAL A 858 9.09 35.81 10.16
N ASP A 859 9.36 35.28 8.97
CA ASP A 859 8.53 34.39 8.16
C ASP A 859 9.47 33.45 7.36
N ASP A 860 8.90 32.60 6.49
CA ASP A 860 9.65 31.65 5.67
C ASP A 860 10.43 32.30 4.50
N ARG A 861 10.29 33.62 4.27
CA ARG A 861 10.65 34.32 3.02
C ARG A 861 11.99 35.07 3.06
N ALA A 862 12.79 34.83 4.08
CA ALA A 862 14.04 35.53 4.34
C ALA A 862 14.98 34.73 5.24
N GLY A 863 16.24 35.16 5.28
CA GLY A 863 17.18 34.86 6.35
C GLY A 863 17.88 33.49 6.29
N LEU A 864 17.41 32.51 5.52
CA LEU A 864 18.16 31.26 5.35
C LEU A 864 19.51 31.55 4.70
N GLY A 865 20.57 30.98 5.29
CA GLY A 865 21.96 31.36 5.05
C GLY A 865 22.53 32.30 6.13
N ASP A 866 21.76 33.25 6.65
CA ASP A 866 22.25 34.27 7.60
C ASP A 866 22.26 33.76 9.05
N TRP A 867 23.11 32.76 9.36
CA TRP A 867 23.22 32.04 10.65
C TRP A 867 23.79 32.87 11.82
N VAL A 868 23.26 34.07 12.04
CA VAL A 868 23.57 34.96 13.18
C VAL A 868 22.29 35.32 13.91
N ALA A 869 22.36 35.44 15.23
CA ALA A 869 21.19 35.77 16.06
C ALA A 869 20.57 37.11 15.66
N ASN A 870 19.24 37.15 15.52
CA ASN A 870 18.53 38.37 15.14
C ASN A 870 18.58 39.40 16.28
N PRO A 871 19.25 40.56 16.11
CA PRO A 871 19.49 41.53 17.18
C PRO A 871 18.22 42.26 17.64
N ALA A 872 17.13 42.23 16.85
CA ALA A 872 15.84 42.76 17.26
C ALA A 872 15.02 41.76 18.11
N ARG A 873 15.35 40.46 18.06
CA ARG A 873 14.73 39.39 18.87
C ARG A 873 15.55 39.04 20.11
N PHE A 874 16.87 39.11 20.00
CA PHE A 874 17.84 38.83 21.08
C PHE A 874 18.87 39.95 21.18
N PRO A 875 18.55 41.10 21.81
CA PRO A 875 19.44 42.27 21.85
C PRO A 875 20.77 42.04 22.59
N GLU A 876 20.81 41.07 23.51
CA GLU A 876 22.02 40.64 24.24
C GLU A 876 22.70 39.41 23.60
N GLY A 877 22.17 38.90 22.48
CA GLY A 877 22.63 37.69 21.80
C GLY A 877 22.17 36.38 22.47
N LEU A 878 22.21 35.27 21.72
CA LEU A 878 21.81 33.95 22.23
C LEU A 878 22.68 33.46 23.39
N ASP A 879 23.95 33.85 23.42
CA ASP A 879 24.91 33.59 24.48
C ASP A 879 24.43 34.06 25.87
N ALA A 880 23.79 35.24 25.92
CA ALA A 880 23.20 35.78 27.15
C ALA A 880 21.93 35.01 27.53
N PHE A 881 21.05 34.75 26.55
CA PHE A 881 19.83 33.95 26.73
C PHE A 881 20.13 32.54 27.28
N ALA A 882 21.10 31.84 26.69
CA ALA A 882 21.51 30.48 27.06
C ALA A 882 22.02 30.42 28.50
N ARG A 883 22.96 31.30 28.87
CA ARG A 883 23.47 31.41 30.23
C ARG A 883 22.35 31.73 31.23
N ARG A 884 21.40 32.59 30.86
CA ARG A 884 20.27 32.97 31.72
C ARG A 884 19.33 31.79 32.00
N ILE A 885 18.87 31.05 30.98
CA ILE A 885 18.01 29.87 31.22
C ILE A 885 18.75 28.73 31.95
N GLN A 886 20.06 28.62 31.79
CA GLN A 886 20.87 27.65 32.53
C GLN A 886 21.03 28.02 34.01
N ILE A 887 21.19 29.31 34.33
CA ILE A 887 21.29 29.81 35.72
C ILE A 887 19.93 29.78 36.41
N ASP A 888 18.91 30.39 35.81
CA ASP A 888 17.61 30.63 36.44
C ASP A 888 16.75 29.36 36.49
N HIS A 889 16.90 28.47 35.51
CA HIS A 889 15.99 27.33 35.29
C HIS A 889 16.68 25.97 35.11
N LYS A 890 18.03 25.93 35.06
CA LYS A 890 18.82 24.71 34.82
C LYS A 890 18.48 23.99 33.52
N LEU A 891 17.98 24.74 32.52
CA LEU A 891 17.72 24.23 31.18
C LEU A 891 18.97 24.32 30.31
N GLN A 892 19.16 23.30 29.47
CA GLN A 892 20.06 23.33 28.32
C GLN A 892 19.36 24.02 27.13
N LEU A 893 20.14 24.61 26.23
CA LEU A 893 19.66 25.16 24.97
C LEU A 893 20.00 24.23 23.79
N GLY A 894 19.02 24.00 22.93
CA GLY A 894 19.20 23.47 21.58
C GLY A 894 18.72 24.47 20.54
N LEU A 895 19.29 24.43 19.34
CA LEU A 895 18.86 25.26 18.20
C LEU A 895 18.42 24.40 17.01
N TRP A 896 17.50 24.93 16.21
CA TRP A 896 17.25 24.50 14.84
C TRP A 896 18.17 25.24 13.86
N VAL A 897 18.64 24.54 12.82
CA VAL A 897 19.36 25.11 11.67
C VAL A 897 18.99 24.36 10.39
N GLU A 898 19.08 25.02 9.24
CA GLU A 898 18.81 24.44 7.92
C GLU A 898 19.96 24.79 6.94
N PRO A 899 21.20 24.31 7.19
CA PRO A 899 22.41 24.94 6.67
C PRO A 899 22.64 24.73 5.17
N GLU A 900 21.91 23.78 4.58
CA GLU A 900 21.97 23.40 3.17
C GLU A 900 21.17 24.34 2.25
N MET A 901 20.55 25.39 2.80
CA MET A 901 19.57 26.23 2.11
C MET A 901 19.89 27.72 2.23
N VAL A 902 19.38 28.48 1.26
CA VAL A 902 19.52 29.94 1.24
C VAL A 902 18.25 30.61 0.72
N SER A 903 17.84 31.71 1.34
CA SER A 903 16.77 32.57 0.83
C SER A 903 17.35 33.60 -0.15
N ILE A 904 16.65 33.91 -1.24
CA ILE A 904 17.02 35.03 -2.15
C ILE A 904 17.13 36.36 -1.37
N ARG A 905 16.36 36.50 -0.27
CA ARG A 905 16.47 37.57 0.72
C ARG A 905 17.35 37.12 1.90
N SER A 906 18.65 37.05 1.67
CA SER A 906 19.70 36.82 2.67
C SER A 906 20.95 37.61 2.28
N ALA A 907 21.80 37.94 3.26
CA ALA A 907 23.11 38.52 2.97
C ALA A 907 24.04 37.50 2.29
N LEU A 908 23.86 36.20 2.56
CA LEU A 908 24.56 35.13 1.87
C LEU A 908 24.30 35.15 0.35
N PHE A 909 23.03 35.20 -0.08
CA PHE A 909 22.68 35.20 -1.51
C PHE A 909 23.03 36.52 -2.23
N GLU A 910 23.02 37.66 -1.52
CA GLU A 910 23.53 38.91 -2.08
C GLU A 910 25.04 38.88 -2.35
N ALA A 911 25.81 38.18 -1.51
CA ALA A 911 27.26 38.07 -1.63
C ALA A 911 27.68 36.97 -2.62
N HIS A 912 26.97 35.84 -2.60
CA HIS A 912 27.31 34.62 -3.32
C HIS A 912 26.09 34.00 -4.05
N PRO A 913 25.49 34.71 -5.03
CA PRO A 913 24.41 34.15 -5.84
C PRO A 913 24.85 32.95 -6.69
N GLU A 914 26.15 32.73 -6.88
CA GLU A 914 26.72 31.59 -7.59
C GLU A 914 26.80 30.29 -6.77
N TRP A 915 26.51 30.34 -5.45
CA TRP A 915 26.59 29.17 -4.56
C TRP A 915 25.34 28.29 -4.55
N VAL A 916 24.27 28.63 -5.27
CA VAL A 916 23.06 27.80 -5.36
C VAL A 916 23.19 26.65 -6.36
N MET A 917 22.37 25.62 -6.14
CA MET A 917 22.23 24.45 -7.00
C MET A 917 21.32 24.79 -8.19
N ASP A 918 21.88 25.45 -9.21
CA ASP A 918 21.14 26.09 -10.30
C ASP A 918 21.74 25.83 -11.71
N ILE A 919 20.97 26.13 -12.76
CA ILE A 919 21.41 26.13 -14.17
C ILE A 919 21.28 27.56 -14.70
N ARG A 920 22.40 28.28 -14.81
CA ARG A 920 22.51 29.75 -15.02
C ARG A 920 21.57 30.43 -16.04
N ASP A 921 21.11 29.70 -17.07
CA ASP A 921 20.24 30.23 -18.13
C ASP A 921 18.74 29.95 -17.88
N HIS A 922 18.39 29.36 -16.74
CA HIS A 922 17.04 29.02 -16.30
C HIS A 922 16.68 29.76 -14.99
N PRO A 923 15.39 30.06 -14.72
CA PRO A 923 14.97 30.55 -13.41
C PRO A 923 15.00 29.42 -12.36
N ALA A 924 15.76 29.59 -11.29
CA ALA A 924 15.80 28.66 -10.16
C ALA A 924 14.43 28.52 -9.48
N THR A 925 13.95 27.29 -9.26
CA THR A 925 12.61 27.04 -8.70
C THR A 925 12.62 27.20 -7.19
N GLU A 926 11.95 28.23 -6.66
CA GLU A 926 11.69 28.37 -5.21
C GLU A 926 10.68 27.32 -4.71
N ILE A 927 11.01 26.65 -3.61
CA ILE A 927 10.09 25.84 -2.78
C ILE A 927 10.24 26.39 -1.35
N ARG A 928 9.14 26.65 -0.62
CA ARG A 928 9.15 27.30 0.72
C ARG A 928 9.97 28.63 0.74
N ASN A 929 9.96 29.38 -0.37
CA ASN A 929 10.74 30.59 -0.59
C ASN A 929 12.27 30.48 -0.32
N GLN A 930 12.83 29.29 -0.61
CA GLN A 930 14.24 28.96 -0.43
C GLN A 930 14.80 28.18 -1.62
N LEU A 931 16.09 28.39 -1.88
CA LEU A 931 16.93 27.65 -2.82
C LEU A 931 17.87 26.73 -2.03
N MET A 932 18.38 25.69 -2.69
CA MET A 932 19.37 24.78 -2.09
C MET A 932 20.79 25.22 -2.48
N LEU A 933 21.72 25.16 -1.54
CA LEU A 933 23.13 25.44 -1.76
C LEU A 933 23.82 24.27 -2.47
N ASN A 934 24.79 24.57 -3.34
CA ASN A 934 25.55 23.57 -4.07
C ASN A 934 26.70 23.02 -3.20
N LEU A 935 26.38 22.05 -2.32
CA LEU A 935 27.38 21.36 -1.50
C LEU A 935 28.41 20.55 -2.31
N GLY A 936 28.32 20.50 -3.65
CA GLY A 936 29.42 20.05 -4.51
C GLY A 936 30.63 21.01 -4.55
N LEU A 937 30.52 22.22 -3.98
CA LEU A 937 31.56 23.24 -3.89
C LEU A 937 32.23 23.25 -2.51
N PRO A 938 33.58 23.12 -2.40
CA PRO A 938 34.29 23.19 -1.12
C PRO A 938 34.06 24.48 -0.34
N GLU A 939 33.96 25.62 -1.02
CA GLU A 939 33.71 26.94 -0.41
C GLU A 939 32.35 27.02 0.30
N VAL A 940 31.33 26.32 -0.24
CA VAL A 940 29.99 26.19 0.39
C VAL A 940 30.05 25.28 1.61
N GLN A 941 30.81 24.17 1.52
CA GLN A 941 31.02 23.26 2.65
C GLN A 941 31.74 23.99 3.81
N ASP A 942 32.83 24.70 3.50
CA ASP A 942 33.63 25.44 4.47
C ASP A 942 32.83 26.56 5.14
N TYR A 943 32.00 27.27 4.37
CA TYR A 943 31.06 28.25 4.91
C TYR A 943 30.10 27.64 5.93
N ILE A 944 29.48 26.50 5.62
CA ILE A 944 28.55 25.81 6.54
C ILE A 944 29.28 25.35 7.81
N ILE A 945 30.47 24.77 7.68
CA ILE A 945 31.27 24.30 8.81
C ILE A 945 31.63 25.46 9.75
N GLU A 946 32.06 26.60 9.21
CA GLU A 946 32.41 27.78 10.02
C GLU A 946 31.18 28.47 10.62
N ALA A 947 30.07 28.57 9.88
CA ALA A 947 28.83 29.16 10.37
C ALA A 947 28.24 28.38 11.55
N ILE A 948 28.17 27.05 11.46
CA ILE A 948 27.69 26.20 12.57
C ILE A 948 28.73 26.13 13.70
N SER A 949 30.03 26.12 13.38
CA SER A 949 31.07 26.25 14.41
C SER A 949 30.99 27.57 15.19
N ALA A 950 30.62 28.68 14.55
CA ALA A 950 30.46 29.96 15.23
C ALA A 950 29.39 29.93 16.32
N LEU A 951 28.31 29.15 16.11
CA LEU A 951 27.25 28.94 17.10
C LEU A 951 27.70 28.01 18.24
N LEU A 952 28.48 26.96 17.93
CA LEU A 952 28.86 25.94 18.91
C LEU A 952 30.10 26.29 19.74
N ARG A 953 31.03 27.11 19.23
CA ARG A 953 32.29 27.51 19.90
C ARG A 953 32.12 28.07 21.34
N PRO A 954 31.06 28.80 21.72
CA PRO A 954 30.84 29.22 23.11
C PRO A 954 30.55 28.08 24.11
N GLY A 955 30.21 26.88 23.65
CA GLY A 955 29.91 25.72 24.51
C GLY A 955 28.56 25.80 25.26
N LEU A 956 27.63 26.64 24.79
CA LEU A 956 26.34 26.92 25.45
C LEU A 956 25.12 26.22 24.83
N ILE A 957 25.32 25.62 23.65
CA ILE A 957 24.29 24.88 22.91
C ILE A 957 24.69 23.41 22.92
N SER A 958 23.82 22.54 23.45
CA SER A 958 24.10 21.11 23.62
C SER A 958 23.29 20.22 22.67
N TYR A 959 22.50 20.81 21.78
CA TYR A 959 21.64 20.10 20.83
C TYR A 959 21.47 20.89 19.54
N ILE A 960 21.46 20.21 18.39
CA ILE A 960 21.15 20.78 17.07
C ILE A 960 20.10 19.91 16.37
N LYS A 961 18.99 20.52 15.93
CA LYS A 961 18.06 19.97 14.94
C LYS A 961 18.47 20.48 13.56
N TRP A 962 19.03 19.60 12.72
CA TRP A 962 19.54 19.91 11.39
C TRP A 962 18.49 19.57 10.32
N ASP A 963 17.90 20.58 9.69
CA ASP A 963 16.75 20.43 8.80
C ASP A 963 17.08 20.60 7.30
N CYS A 964 16.12 20.26 6.44
CA CYS A 964 16.19 20.32 4.97
C CYS A 964 14.77 20.24 4.37
N ASN A 965 14.08 21.38 4.25
CA ASN A 965 12.66 21.49 3.89
C ASN A 965 12.37 21.49 2.38
N ARG A 966 13.31 21.08 1.51
CA ARG A 966 13.07 20.94 0.06
C ARG A 966 14.02 19.95 -0.63
N ALA A 967 13.63 19.52 -1.83
CA ALA A 967 14.41 18.69 -2.74
C ALA A 967 15.36 19.50 -3.65
N ILE A 968 16.30 18.81 -4.31
CA ILE A 968 17.00 19.30 -5.50
C ILE A 968 15.99 19.39 -6.66
N THR A 969 15.96 20.51 -7.37
CA THR A 969 15.15 20.71 -8.59
C THR A 969 16.06 20.87 -9.80
N GLU A 970 16.65 22.05 -9.96
CA GLU A 970 17.69 22.32 -10.94
C GLU A 970 19.00 21.62 -10.52
N SER A 971 19.82 21.18 -11.48
CA SER A 971 21.17 20.67 -11.19
C SER A 971 22.09 20.79 -12.41
N PRO A 972 23.35 21.24 -12.27
CA PRO A 972 24.27 21.41 -13.41
C PRO A 972 24.59 20.12 -14.18
N SER A 973 24.48 18.97 -13.53
CA SER A 973 24.68 17.64 -14.12
C SER A 973 24.05 16.56 -13.22
N PRO A 974 23.69 15.37 -13.74
CA PRO A 974 23.23 14.26 -12.90
C PRO A 974 24.25 13.93 -11.79
N ALA A 975 25.54 13.85 -12.13
CA ALA A 975 26.61 13.60 -11.16
C ALA A 975 26.70 14.64 -10.03
N SER A 976 26.15 15.84 -10.19
CA SER A 976 26.10 16.86 -9.12
C SER A 976 25.25 16.41 -7.93
N HIS A 977 24.27 15.51 -8.12
CA HIS A 977 23.50 14.90 -7.01
C HIS A 977 24.38 14.07 -6.08
N HIS A 978 25.33 13.31 -6.63
CA HIS A 978 26.28 12.54 -5.83
C HIS A 978 27.37 13.45 -5.22
N ARG A 979 27.87 14.46 -5.96
CA ARG A 979 28.82 15.44 -5.41
C ARG A 979 28.25 16.20 -4.21
N TYR A 980 26.98 16.58 -4.26
CA TYR A 980 26.25 17.17 -3.14
C TYR A 980 26.31 16.26 -1.90
N MET A 981 26.01 14.96 -2.05
CA MET A 981 26.02 14.01 -0.94
C MET A 981 27.42 13.80 -0.34
N LEU A 982 28.47 13.69 -1.17
CA LEU A 982 29.85 13.62 -0.68
C LEU A 982 30.25 14.89 0.10
N GLY A 983 29.81 16.07 -0.36
CA GLY A 983 30.02 17.33 0.34
C GLY A 983 29.26 17.43 1.66
N LEU A 984 28.00 17.00 1.69
CA LEU A 984 27.20 16.89 2.91
C LEU A 984 27.89 15.96 3.93
N TYR A 985 28.30 14.76 3.53
CA TYR A 985 28.97 13.83 4.43
C TYR A 985 30.30 14.37 4.96
N ARG A 986 31.07 15.13 4.16
CA ARG A 986 32.25 15.85 4.67
C ARG A 986 31.85 16.86 5.78
N VAL A 987 30.84 17.69 5.54
CA VAL A 987 30.35 18.68 6.52
C VAL A 987 29.88 18.01 7.81
N LEU A 988 29.10 16.92 7.70
CA LEU A 988 28.58 16.18 8.85
C LEU A 988 29.67 15.44 9.63
N GLU A 989 30.63 14.80 8.97
CA GLU A 989 31.76 14.14 9.62
C GLU A 989 32.62 15.17 10.37
N GLN A 990 32.96 16.30 9.75
CA GLN A 990 33.79 17.32 10.41
C GLN A 990 33.08 17.98 11.60
N LEU A 991 31.79 18.31 11.50
CA LEU A 991 31.06 18.91 12.61
C LEU A 991 30.77 17.93 13.76
N THR A 992 30.42 16.68 13.47
CA THR A 992 30.15 15.68 14.53
C THR A 992 31.43 15.17 15.20
N GLN A 993 32.58 15.11 14.50
CA GLN A 993 33.88 14.88 15.13
C GLN A 993 34.36 16.05 15.99
N GLN A 994 34.11 17.30 15.57
CA GLN A 994 34.56 18.50 16.28
C GLN A 994 33.71 18.81 17.52
N TYR A 995 32.42 18.45 17.51
CA TYR A 995 31.49 18.66 18.62
C TYR A 995 30.76 17.36 19.00
N PRO A 996 31.48 16.34 19.54
CA PRO A 996 30.94 15.01 19.78
C PRO A 996 30.00 14.94 21.01
N ASP A 997 30.03 15.95 21.88
CA ASP A 997 29.14 16.05 23.04
C ASP A 997 27.78 16.69 22.69
N VAL A 998 27.68 17.39 21.55
CA VAL A 998 26.43 17.96 21.06
C VAL A 998 25.50 16.82 20.62
N PHE A 999 24.24 16.86 21.04
CA PHE A 999 23.23 15.93 20.55
C PHE A 999 22.71 16.40 19.18
N TRP A 1000 23.02 15.66 18.13
CA TRP A 1000 22.59 15.97 16.77
C TRP A 1000 21.34 15.16 16.38
N GLU A 1001 20.27 15.86 16.00
CA GLU A 1001 19.05 15.30 15.43
C GLU A 1001 18.89 15.72 13.97
N GLY A 1002 18.70 14.75 13.07
CA GLY A 1002 18.40 15.01 11.67
C GLY A 1002 16.93 15.37 11.44
N CYS A 1003 16.65 16.20 10.45
CA CYS A 1003 15.32 16.57 9.98
C CYS A 1003 15.37 16.86 8.47
N ALA A 1004 14.25 16.71 7.80
CA ALA A 1004 14.03 17.15 6.42
C ALA A 1004 12.52 17.27 6.16
N ALA A 1005 11.88 18.33 6.69
CA ALA A 1005 10.42 18.45 6.78
C ALA A 1005 9.81 17.15 7.36
N GLY A 1006 10.11 16.85 8.62
CA GLY A 1006 9.91 15.51 9.16
C GLY A 1006 10.98 14.54 8.66
N GLY A 1007 10.55 13.33 8.30
CA GLY A 1007 11.44 12.19 8.03
C GLY A 1007 11.90 12.05 6.58
N GLY A 1008 12.08 13.14 5.83
CA GLY A 1008 12.51 13.13 4.42
C GLY A 1008 13.93 12.60 4.16
N ARG A 1009 14.75 12.52 5.21
CA ARG A 1009 16.08 11.89 5.26
C ARG A 1009 16.22 10.92 6.45
N PHE A 1010 15.19 10.10 6.65
CA PHE A 1010 15.23 9.02 7.64
C PHE A 1010 15.87 7.78 7.02
N ASP A 1011 17.20 7.77 6.96
CA ASP A 1011 18.01 6.74 6.29
C ASP A 1011 19.31 6.40 7.04
N LEU A 1012 19.92 5.26 6.70
CA LEU A 1012 21.14 4.78 7.36
C LEU A 1012 22.37 5.67 7.09
N GLY A 1013 22.40 6.44 6.01
CA GLY A 1013 23.48 7.38 5.75
C GLY A 1013 23.49 8.54 6.74
N MET A 1014 22.31 9.06 7.11
CA MET A 1014 22.17 10.09 8.16
C MET A 1014 22.43 9.51 9.55
N LEU A 1015 21.96 8.29 9.83
CA LEU A 1015 22.09 7.67 11.17
C LEU A 1015 23.52 7.37 11.61
N GLN A 1016 24.51 7.39 10.72
CA GLN A 1016 25.93 7.37 11.11
C GLN A 1016 26.29 8.58 11.98
N TYR A 1017 25.85 9.77 11.56
CA TYR A 1017 26.20 11.06 12.16
C TYR A 1017 25.20 11.46 13.24
N PHE A 1018 23.91 11.27 12.96
CA PHE A 1018 22.81 11.71 13.81
C PHE A 1018 22.08 10.49 14.39
N CYS A 1019 22.30 10.16 15.66
CA CYS A 1019 21.67 8.98 16.28
C CYS A 1019 20.16 9.13 16.55
N GLN A 1020 19.54 10.19 16.04
CA GLN A 1020 18.12 10.48 16.11
C GLN A 1020 17.71 11.32 14.88
N VAL A 1021 16.51 11.09 14.37
CA VAL A 1021 15.90 11.84 13.28
C VAL A 1021 14.45 12.17 13.66
N TRP A 1022 14.01 13.40 13.39
CA TRP A 1022 12.63 13.83 13.56
C TRP A 1022 11.72 12.98 12.65
N THR A 1023 10.83 12.18 13.25
CA THR A 1023 10.22 11.07 12.50
C THR A 1023 9.22 11.54 11.46
N SER A 1024 8.46 12.61 11.74
CA SER A 1024 7.46 13.22 10.87
C SER A 1024 6.91 14.51 11.49
N ASP A 1025 6.65 15.53 10.67
CA ASP A 1025 5.93 16.74 11.12
C ASP A 1025 4.47 16.46 11.51
N ASN A 1026 3.90 15.32 11.07
CA ASN A 1026 2.63 14.86 11.60
C ASN A 1026 2.83 14.34 13.02
N THR A 1027 2.37 15.12 14.00
CA THR A 1027 2.38 14.79 15.43
C THR A 1027 1.04 14.19 15.93
N ASP A 1028 0.07 13.91 15.05
CA ASP A 1028 -1.13 13.18 15.45
C ASP A 1028 -0.79 11.78 15.95
N ALA A 1029 -1.32 11.43 17.12
CA ALA A 1029 -0.99 10.19 17.80
C ALA A 1029 -1.56 8.94 17.11
N LEU A 1030 -2.62 9.04 16.29
CA LEU A 1030 -3.05 7.89 15.49
C LEU A 1030 -2.11 7.67 14.30
N ASP A 1031 -1.86 8.72 13.53
CA ASP A 1031 -1.01 8.63 12.33
C ASP A 1031 0.45 8.27 12.71
N ARG A 1032 0.95 8.79 13.84
CA ARG A 1032 2.26 8.41 14.41
C ARG A 1032 2.37 6.92 14.76
N ILE A 1033 1.29 6.22 15.14
CA ILE A 1033 1.35 4.76 15.33
C ILE A 1033 1.71 4.09 13.99
N HIS A 1034 1.08 4.48 12.88
CA HIS A 1034 1.41 3.95 11.56
C HIS A 1034 2.85 4.28 11.16
N ILE A 1035 3.25 5.55 11.26
CA ILE A 1035 4.57 6.04 10.83
C ILE A 1035 5.69 5.39 11.65
N GLN A 1036 5.56 5.31 12.98
CA GLN A 1036 6.59 4.73 13.86
C GLN A 1036 6.67 3.21 13.70
N LEU A 1037 5.54 2.52 13.54
CA LEU A 1037 5.55 1.07 13.24
C LEU A 1037 6.19 0.76 11.89
N GLY A 1038 5.94 1.57 10.86
CA GLY A 1038 6.58 1.45 9.55
C GLY A 1038 8.09 1.75 9.58
N THR A 1039 8.48 2.84 10.25
CA THR A 1039 9.89 3.21 10.48
C THR A 1039 10.64 2.09 11.20
N SER A 1040 10.02 1.48 12.20
CA SER A 1040 10.62 0.36 12.95
C SER A 1040 10.87 -0.92 12.14
N LEU A 1041 10.44 -1.00 10.88
CA LEU A 1041 10.75 -2.16 10.03
C LEU A 1041 12.25 -2.22 9.70
N ALA A 1042 12.92 -1.06 9.63
CA ALA A 1042 14.31 -0.92 9.24
C ALA A 1042 15.19 -0.19 10.28
N TYR A 1043 14.61 0.68 11.13
CA TYR A 1043 15.36 1.59 12.01
C TYR A 1043 15.01 1.41 13.50
N PRO A 1044 16.00 1.44 14.41
CA PRO A 1044 15.78 1.23 15.84
C PRO A 1044 14.97 2.39 16.45
N ALA A 1045 14.20 2.11 17.51
CA ALA A 1045 13.42 3.13 18.22
C ALA A 1045 14.29 4.22 18.88
N SER A 1046 15.55 3.91 19.18
CA SER A 1046 16.59 4.87 19.56
C SER A 1046 16.74 6.03 18.56
N SER A 1047 16.43 5.80 17.28
CA SER A 1047 16.54 6.80 16.21
C SER A 1047 15.30 7.67 15.97
N MET A 1048 14.15 7.38 16.60
CA MET A 1048 12.89 8.08 16.32
C MET A 1048 12.63 9.26 17.27
N GLY A 1049 12.63 10.48 16.74
CA GLY A 1049 12.11 11.69 17.41
C GLY A 1049 10.58 11.75 17.40
N ALA A 1050 9.94 11.95 18.57
CA ALA A 1050 8.50 11.89 18.75
C ALA A 1050 8.01 12.74 19.94
N HIS A 1051 7.26 13.81 19.64
CA HIS A 1051 6.83 14.78 20.66
C HIS A 1051 5.33 14.73 20.94
N VAL A 1052 4.96 15.07 22.17
CA VAL A 1052 3.57 15.31 22.58
C VAL A 1052 3.18 16.72 22.14
N SER A 1053 2.38 16.81 21.07
CA SER A 1053 1.80 18.06 20.60
C SER A 1053 0.44 18.37 21.23
N ARG A 1054 -0.10 19.52 20.86
CA ARG A 1054 -1.43 20.04 21.24
C ARG A 1054 -2.59 19.14 20.80
N SER A 1055 -3.73 19.25 21.48
CA SER A 1055 -4.99 18.59 21.08
C SER A 1055 -6.16 19.59 21.08
N PRO A 1056 -6.94 19.74 19.98
CA PRO A 1056 -6.76 19.05 18.70
C PRO A 1056 -5.44 19.39 18.01
N ASN A 1057 -4.86 18.38 17.36
CA ASN A 1057 -3.62 18.49 16.59
C ASN A 1057 -3.76 19.52 15.45
N GLU A 1058 -2.69 20.25 15.14
CA GLU A 1058 -2.74 21.38 14.19
C GLU A 1058 -3.17 20.91 12.79
N GLU A 1059 -2.49 19.92 12.22
CA GLU A 1059 -2.68 19.45 10.83
C GLU A 1059 -3.95 18.60 10.63
N THR A 1060 -4.16 17.58 11.47
CA THR A 1060 -5.25 16.61 11.30
C THR A 1060 -6.57 17.04 11.93
N HIS A 1061 -6.52 18.04 12.81
CA HIS A 1061 -7.61 18.46 13.71
C HIS A 1061 -8.18 17.33 14.57
N ARG A 1062 -7.46 16.20 14.74
CA ARG A 1062 -7.87 15.09 15.59
C ARG A 1062 -7.67 15.45 17.06
N ALA A 1063 -8.63 15.09 17.91
CA ALA A 1063 -8.53 15.21 19.36
C ALA A 1063 -8.13 13.87 20.00
N ALA A 1064 -7.15 13.88 20.90
CA ALA A 1064 -6.67 12.69 21.61
C ALA A 1064 -6.26 13.03 23.06
N SER A 1065 -6.44 12.09 23.99
CA SER A 1065 -6.05 12.33 25.39
C SER A 1065 -4.53 12.55 25.51
N LEU A 1066 -4.12 13.28 26.55
CA LEU A 1066 -2.70 13.57 26.79
C LEU A 1066 -1.91 12.27 27.00
N SER A 1067 -2.45 11.36 27.80
CA SER A 1067 -1.94 10.00 27.99
C SER A 1067 -1.83 9.19 26.68
N PHE A 1068 -2.78 9.29 25.74
CA PHE A 1068 -2.67 8.61 24.44
C PHE A 1068 -1.53 9.20 23.60
N ARG A 1069 -1.48 10.53 23.47
CA ARG A 1069 -0.37 11.24 22.80
C ARG A 1069 0.99 10.86 23.41
N ALA A 1070 1.10 10.86 24.73
CA ALA A 1070 2.32 10.54 25.45
C ALA A 1070 2.74 9.06 25.28
N HIS A 1071 1.83 8.09 25.38
CA HIS A 1071 2.17 6.68 25.18
C HIS A 1071 2.60 6.37 23.74
N VAL A 1072 2.06 7.07 22.72
CA VAL A 1072 2.54 6.94 21.33
C VAL A 1072 3.91 7.59 21.15
N ALA A 1073 4.12 8.79 21.71
CA ALA A 1073 5.41 9.47 21.64
C ALA A 1073 6.52 8.67 22.35
N MET A 1074 6.24 8.05 23.50
CA MET A 1074 7.17 7.19 24.25
C MET A 1074 7.63 5.93 23.49
N MET A 1075 7.05 5.60 22.33
CA MET A 1075 7.57 4.53 21.46
C MET A 1075 8.81 4.95 20.66
N GLY A 1076 9.08 6.26 20.53
CA GLY A 1076 10.35 6.79 20.05
C GLY A 1076 11.22 7.18 21.23
N ALA A 1077 12.54 6.97 21.13
CA ALA A 1077 13.45 7.39 22.18
C ALA A 1077 13.58 8.91 22.27
N GLY A 1078 13.42 9.65 21.17
CA GLY A 1078 13.39 11.11 21.17
C GLY A 1078 12.08 11.67 21.70
N PHE A 1079 11.70 11.27 22.91
CA PHE A 1079 10.47 11.70 23.56
C PHE A 1079 10.60 13.15 24.06
N GLY A 1080 9.62 13.97 23.70
CA GLY A 1080 9.58 15.39 24.06
C GLY A 1080 8.17 15.97 24.02
N VAL A 1081 8.09 17.30 24.06
CA VAL A 1081 6.85 18.08 24.04
C VAL A 1081 6.97 19.17 22.97
N GLU A 1082 5.92 19.42 22.19
CA GLU A 1082 5.92 20.44 21.13
C GLU A 1082 4.59 21.21 21.15
N LEU A 1083 4.50 22.19 22.05
CA LEU A 1083 3.33 23.04 22.30
C LEU A 1083 3.73 24.25 23.15
N ASP A 1084 2.82 25.22 23.34
CA ASP A 1084 3.01 26.35 24.27
C ASP A 1084 2.67 25.91 25.71
N PRO A 1085 3.65 25.72 26.61
CA PRO A 1085 3.40 25.24 27.98
C PRO A 1085 2.66 26.27 28.85
N ARG A 1086 2.51 27.51 28.38
CA ARG A 1086 1.70 28.54 29.04
C ARG A 1086 0.21 28.30 28.82
N ARG A 1087 -0.17 27.64 27.71
CA ARG A 1087 -1.56 27.41 27.25
C ARG A 1087 -2.16 26.06 27.66
N LEU A 1088 -1.40 25.15 28.27
CA LEU A 1088 -1.91 23.90 28.85
C LEU A 1088 -3.07 24.18 29.80
N SER A 1089 -4.15 23.39 29.73
CA SER A 1089 -5.25 23.46 30.69
C SER A 1089 -4.79 23.07 32.10
N ASP A 1090 -5.58 23.37 33.14
CA ASP A 1090 -5.22 22.99 34.51
C ASP A 1090 -5.17 21.45 34.68
N GLU A 1091 -5.97 20.70 33.92
CA GLU A 1091 -5.92 19.24 33.86
C GLU A 1091 -4.66 18.73 33.16
N GLU A 1092 -4.33 19.24 31.96
CA GLU A 1092 -3.10 18.82 31.25
C GLU A 1092 -1.84 19.20 32.03
N ARG A 1093 -1.85 20.35 32.72
CA ARG A 1093 -0.76 20.84 33.57
C ARG A 1093 -0.57 19.98 34.82
N ALA A 1094 -1.62 19.28 35.27
CA ALA A 1094 -1.55 18.30 36.37
C ALA A 1094 -1.19 16.88 35.90
N GLU A 1095 -1.64 16.45 34.72
CA GLU A 1095 -1.34 15.11 34.16
C GLU A 1095 0.09 15.03 33.57
N LEU A 1096 0.57 16.08 32.89
CA LEU A 1096 1.83 16.05 32.14
C LEU A 1096 3.07 15.69 32.97
N PRO A 1097 3.32 16.24 34.18
CA PRO A 1097 4.54 15.92 34.95
C PRO A 1097 4.69 14.42 35.26
N GLY A 1098 3.58 13.71 35.53
CA GLY A 1098 3.59 12.28 35.76
C GLY A 1098 3.87 11.45 34.50
N LEU A 1099 3.44 11.94 33.32
CA LEU A 1099 3.79 11.36 32.03
C LEU A 1099 5.27 11.59 31.67
N LEU A 1100 5.82 12.76 32.04
CA LEU A 1100 7.25 13.04 31.90
C LEU A 1100 8.10 12.14 32.83
N GLU A 1101 7.70 11.93 34.08
CA GLU A 1101 8.36 10.96 34.99
C GLU A 1101 8.29 9.53 34.44
N LEU A 1102 7.11 9.09 33.95
CA LEU A 1102 6.93 7.79 33.33
C LEU A 1102 7.85 7.61 32.12
N SER A 1103 7.97 8.63 31.26
CA SER A 1103 8.86 8.57 30.10
C SER A 1103 10.32 8.35 30.50
N GLY A 1104 10.80 8.94 31.62
CA GLY A 1104 12.15 8.71 32.14
C GLY A 1104 12.42 7.27 32.61
N ARG A 1105 11.37 6.54 33.03
CA ARG A 1105 11.45 5.11 33.38
C ARG A 1105 11.40 4.20 32.15
N VAL A 1106 10.71 4.65 31.09
CA VAL A 1106 10.50 3.93 29.83
C VAL A 1106 11.67 4.09 28.86
N ASN A 1107 12.25 5.29 28.77
CA ASN A 1107 13.23 5.66 27.75
C ASN A 1107 14.46 4.72 27.69
N PRO A 1108 15.09 4.30 28.80
CA PRO A 1108 16.22 3.37 28.73
C PRO A 1108 15.84 2.03 28.08
N ILE A 1109 14.63 1.53 28.32
CA ILE A 1109 14.14 0.28 27.73
C ILE A 1109 13.85 0.43 26.23
N VAL A 1110 13.50 1.64 25.77
CA VAL A 1110 13.23 1.95 24.35
C VAL A 1110 14.53 2.27 23.57
N VAL A 1111 15.58 2.73 24.25
CA VAL A 1111 16.92 2.94 23.68
C VAL A 1111 17.72 1.64 23.61
N GLU A 1112 17.73 0.86 24.68
CA GLU A 1112 18.55 -0.36 24.83
C GLU A 1112 17.84 -1.64 24.35
N GLY A 1113 16.52 -1.62 24.21
CA GLY A 1113 15.70 -2.83 24.15
C GLY A 1113 15.26 -3.29 22.77
N ASP A 1114 15.16 -4.61 22.64
CA ASP A 1114 14.62 -5.30 21.48
C ASP A 1114 13.13 -5.03 21.30
N MET A 1115 12.76 -4.53 20.12
CA MET A 1115 11.38 -4.20 19.76
C MET A 1115 10.64 -5.41 19.15
N TYR A 1116 9.47 -5.72 19.69
CA TYR A 1116 8.56 -6.76 19.22
C TYR A 1116 7.21 -6.15 18.87
N ARG A 1117 6.76 -6.34 17.63
CA ARG A 1117 5.45 -5.89 17.13
C ARG A 1117 4.44 -7.02 17.31
N LEU A 1118 3.57 -6.90 18.31
CA LEU A 1118 2.81 -8.04 18.85
C LEU A 1118 1.42 -8.25 18.23
N ASN A 1119 0.84 -7.22 17.61
CA ASN A 1119 -0.51 -7.29 17.03
C ASN A 1119 -0.70 -6.33 15.84
N GLN A 1120 0.09 -6.51 14.78
CA GLN A 1120 -0.24 -5.89 13.48
C GLN A 1120 -1.30 -6.72 12.74
N ALA A 1121 -2.04 -6.10 11.82
CA ALA A 1121 -2.88 -6.82 10.87
C ALA A 1121 -2.18 -6.85 9.49
N GLU A 1122 -2.16 -8.03 8.87
CA GLU A 1122 -1.39 -8.26 7.65
C GLU A 1122 -2.27 -8.08 6.40
N SER A 1123 -2.43 -6.81 5.98
CA SER A 1123 -3.00 -6.47 4.67
C SER A 1123 -2.08 -6.96 3.54
N ARG A 1124 -2.68 -7.59 2.52
CA ARG A 1124 -2.00 -8.00 1.27
C ARG A 1124 -2.46 -7.21 0.04
N ASP A 1125 -3.49 -6.36 0.19
CA ASP A 1125 -4.31 -5.86 -0.92
C ASP A 1125 -3.82 -4.50 -1.45
N GLY A 1126 -2.56 -4.12 -1.19
CA GLY A 1126 -1.93 -2.88 -1.68
C GLY A 1126 -2.42 -1.57 -1.08
N GLY A 1127 -3.59 -1.56 -0.41
CA GLY A 1127 -3.97 -0.49 0.51
C GLY A 1127 -2.99 -0.44 1.68
N GLY A 1128 -2.36 0.73 1.89
CA GLY A 1128 -1.26 0.93 2.84
C GLY A 1128 -1.59 0.44 4.25
N GLY A 1129 -0.58 -0.15 4.91
CA GLY A 1129 -0.64 -0.90 6.16
C GLY A 1129 -1.89 -0.72 7.04
N ASP A 1130 -2.92 -1.52 6.74
CA ASP A 1130 -4.18 -1.57 7.50
C ASP A 1130 -3.89 -2.23 8.87
N ILE A 1131 -3.48 -1.45 9.87
CA ILE A 1131 -3.09 -1.97 11.18
C ILE A 1131 -4.29 -2.55 11.96
N SER A 1132 -3.98 -3.41 12.94
CA SER A 1132 -4.98 -3.90 13.89
C SER A 1132 -5.68 -2.73 14.57
N ASN A 1133 -6.96 -2.88 14.91
CA ASN A 1133 -7.65 -1.91 15.78
C ASN A 1133 -7.01 -1.80 17.17
N PHE A 1134 -6.19 -2.79 17.54
CA PHE A 1134 -5.55 -2.93 18.85
C PHE A 1134 -4.03 -3.12 18.68
N PRO A 1135 -3.29 -2.16 18.08
CA PRO A 1135 -1.87 -2.33 17.84
C PRO A 1135 -1.13 -2.39 19.18
N ALA A 1136 -0.10 -3.23 19.26
CA ALA A 1136 0.67 -3.43 20.48
C ALA A 1136 2.15 -3.66 20.17
N VAL A 1137 3.01 -3.13 21.01
CA VAL A 1137 4.47 -3.19 20.92
C VAL A 1137 5.05 -3.51 22.30
N LEU A 1138 6.05 -4.37 22.34
CA LEU A 1138 6.83 -4.67 23.53
C LEU A 1138 8.29 -4.35 23.26
N PHE A 1139 8.94 -3.63 24.17
CA PHE A 1139 10.40 -3.53 24.21
C PHE A 1139 10.91 -4.36 25.38
N VAL A 1140 11.97 -5.15 25.17
CA VAL A 1140 12.61 -5.98 26.20
C VAL A 1140 14.09 -5.59 26.27
N SER A 1141 14.64 -5.31 27.47
CA SER A 1141 16.06 -4.96 27.62
C SER A 1141 16.97 -6.13 27.24
N GLU A 1142 18.20 -5.83 26.82
CA GLU A 1142 19.24 -6.78 26.36
C GLU A 1142 19.50 -7.94 27.35
N ASP A 1143 19.29 -7.71 28.66
CA ASP A 1143 19.45 -8.70 29.74
C ASP A 1143 18.19 -9.52 30.06
N GLY A 1144 17.07 -9.28 29.35
CA GLY A 1144 15.76 -9.89 29.57
C GLY A 1144 15.12 -9.58 30.93
N ALA A 1145 15.62 -8.58 31.67
CA ALA A 1145 15.20 -8.27 33.04
C ALA A 1145 14.12 -7.18 33.14
N ARG A 1146 14.04 -6.26 32.17
CA ARG A 1146 13.05 -5.18 32.09
C ARG A 1146 12.32 -5.25 30.76
N ALA A 1147 11.05 -4.88 30.75
CA ALA A 1147 10.30 -4.68 29.51
C ALA A 1147 9.20 -3.63 29.67
N VAL A 1148 8.76 -3.05 28.55
CA VAL A 1148 7.62 -2.13 28.49
C VAL A 1148 6.67 -2.55 27.38
N LEU A 1149 5.42 -2.82 27.76
CA LEU A 1149 4.34 -3.22 26.86
C LEU A 1149 3.42 -2.01 26.61
N PHE A 1150 3.42 -1.52 25.37
CA PHE A 1150 2.48 -0.55 24.85
C PHE A 1150 1.30 -1.27 24.20
N MET A 1151 0.07 -0.92 24.58
CA MET A 1151 -1.16 -1.38 23.93
C MET A 1151 -2.06 -0.18 23.63
N PHE A 1152 -2.62 -0.12 22.43
CA PHE A 1152 -3.54 0.95 22.01
C PHE A 1152 -4.89 0.37 21.55
N GLN A 1153 -5.92 1.21 21.53
CA GLN A 1153 -7.19 0.98 20.83
C GLN A 1153 -7.47 2.20 19.96
N ILE A 1154 -7.48 1.98 18.64
CA ILE A 1154 -7.73 3.03 17.65
C ILE A 1154 -9.19 3.44 17.74
N ARG A 1155 -10.10 2.51 17.45
CA ARG A 1155 -11.54 2.74 17.45
C ARG A 1155 -12.23 1.92 18.54
N LEU A 1156 -13.11 2.56 19.28
CA LEU A 1156 -14.08 1.95 20.17
C LEU A 1156 -15.21 1.30 19.36
N THR A 1157 -15.42 0.00 19.57
CA THR A 1157 -16.61 -0.71 19.09
C THR A 1157 -17.43 -1.13 20.29
N MET A 1158 -18.68 -0.67 20.35
CA MET A 1158 -19.61 -1.07 21.41
C MET A 1158 -19.92 -2.57 21.30
N VAL A 1159 -19.90 -3.27 22.45
CA VAL A 1159 -20.17 -4.72 22.54
C VAL A 1159 -19.21 -5.57 21.69
N GLN A 1160 -17.90 -5.26 21.76
CA GLN A 1160 -16.83 -6.09 21.20
C GLN A 1160 -15.88 -6.56 22.32
N ASP A 1161 -15.50 -7.84 22.31
CA ASP A 1161 -14.45 -8.36 23.17
C ASP A 1161 -13.07 -7.84 22.73
N ARG A 1162 -12.23 -7.49 23.71
CA ARG A 1162 -10.86 -7.02 23.47
C ARG A 1162 -9.95 -8.23 23.19
N PRO A 1163 -9.03 -8.16 22.21
CA PRO A 1163 -8.11 -9.26 21.94
C PRO A 1163 -7.11 -9.44 23.08
N THR A 1164 -6.60 -10.67 23.20
CA THR A 1164 -5.52 -10.98 24.13
C THR A 1164 -4.17 -10.80 23.43
N ILE A 1165 -3.36 -9.87 23.93
CA ILE A 1165 -2.04 -9.55 23.37
C ILE A 1165 -1.01 -10.55 23.92
N ARG A 1166 -0.43 -11.37 23.06
CA ARG A 1166 0.65 -12.31 23.42
C ARG A 1166 2.00 -11.63 23.37
N LEU A 1167 2.80 -11.78 24.42
CA LEU A 1167 4.16 -11.23 24.50
C LEU A 1167 5.16 -12.12 23.75
N GLN A 1168 6.39 -11.63 23.57
CA GLN A 1168 7.52 -12.31 22.93
C GLN A 1168 8.82 -11.92 23.67
N GLY A 1169 9.92 -12.64 23.45
CA GLY A 1169 11.24 -12.25 23.95
C GLY A 1169 11.48 -12.36 25.47
N LEU A 1170 10.57 -13.00 26.22
CA LEU A 1170 10.72 -13.19 27.67
C LEU A 1170 11.29 -14.59 27.98
N GLU A 1171 12.14 -14.70 29.01
CA GLU A 1171 12.66 -15.99 29.49
C GLU A 1171 11.48 -16.87 29.98
N PRO A 1172 11.21 -18.04 29.36
CA PRO A 1172 10.02 -18.84 29.66
C PRO A 1172 9.83 -19.21 31.15
N ARG A 1173 10.91 -19.52 31.86
CA ARG A 1173 10.87 -20.00 33.26
C ARG A 1173 10.91 -18.87 34.29
N ALA A 1174 11.36 -17.67 33.91
CA ALA A 1174 11.40 -16.53 34.81
C ALA A 1174 9.99 -16.04 35.18
N GLN A 1175 9.85 -15.52 36.39
CA GLN A 1175 8.66 -14.78 36.83
C GLN A 1175 8.84 -13.30 36.53
N TYR A 1176 7.76 -12.65 36.11
CA TYR A 1176 7.73 -11.23 35.78
C TYR A 1176 6.59 -10.54 36.53
N THR A 1177 6.89 -9.41 37.18
CA THR A 1177 5.91 -8.50 37.76
C THR A 1177 5.44 -7.53 36.69
N LEU A 1178 4.14 -7.46 36.44
CA LEU A 1178 3.49 -6.47 35.61
C LEU A 1178 2.86 -5.41 36.51
N GLU A 1179 3.27 -4.15 36.37
CA GLU A 1179 2.77 -3.05 37.21
C GLU A 1179 1.24 -2.93 37.10
N GLY A 1180 0.57 -2.86 38.25
CA GLY A 1180 -0.90 -2.83 38.34
C GLY A 1180 -1.64 -4.09 37.85
N ARG A 1181 -0.93 -5.20 37.56
CA ARG A 1181 -1.48 -6.40 36.92
C ARG A 1181 -1.08 -7.74 37.56
N GLY A 1182 -0.03 -7.81 38.36
CA GLY A 1182 0.36 -9.01 39.13
C GLY A 1182 1.60 -9.72 38.61
N GLN A 1183 1.85 -10.95 39.05
CA GLN A 1183 3.02 -11.74 38.66
C GLN A 1183 2.65 -12.96 37.80
N TYR A 1184 3.41 -13.21 36.74
CA TYR A 1184 3.21 -14.31 35.79
C TYR A 1184 4.56 -14.81 35.24
N SER A 1185 4.63 -16.07 34.80
CA SER A 1185 5.83 -16.58 34.12
C SER A 1185 5.95 -16.03 32.70
N GLY A 1186 7.17 -15.92 32.17
CA GLY A 1186 7.40 -15.58 30.75
C GLY A 1186 6.64 -16.51 29.80
N LEU A 1187 6.63 -17.81 30.07
CA LEU A 1187 5.86 -18.80 29.32
C LEU A 1187 4.33 -18.51 29.35
N THR A 1188 3.80 -18.03 30.48
CA THR A 1188 2.40 -17.61 30.59
C THR A 1188 2.15 -16.37 29.74
N LEU A 1189 3.01 -15.37 29.83
CA LEU A 1189 2.87 -14.10 29.11
C LEU A 1189 2.96 -14.26 27.59
N MET A 1190 3.77 -15.19 27.10
CA MET A 1190 3.89 -15.47 25.66
C MET A 1190 2.75 -16.34 25.12
N ASN A 1191 2.25 -17.33 25.89
CA ASN A 1191 1.22 -18.25 25.39
C ASN A 1191 -0.22 -17.83 25.73
N ALA A 1192 -0.46 -17.35 26.95
CA ALA A 1192 -1.77 -16.89 27.41
C ALA A 1192 -1.99 -15.39 27.16
N GLY A 1193 -0.92 -14.57 27.25
CA GLY A 1193 -0.99 -13.13 26.94
C GLY A 1193 -1.71 -12.27 27.98
N VAL A 1194 -1.99 -11.04 27.58
CA VAL A 1194 -2.52 -9.96 28.44
C VAL A 1194 -3.70 -9.27 27.74
N VAL A 1195 -4.82 -9.11 28.45
CA VAL A 1195 -6.00 -8.38 27.93
C VAL A 1195 -5.92 -6.90 28.36
N PRO A 1196 -6.04 -5.92 27.44
CA PRO A 1196 -6.01 -4.49 27.76
C PRO A 1196 -7.33 -3.99 28.37
N LYS A 1197 -7.31 -2.84 29.05
CA LYS A 1197 -8.42 -2.31 29.87
C LYS A 1197 -9.14 -1.06 29.29
N PHE A 1198 -9.05 -0.84 27.97
CA PHE A 1198 -9.60 0.34 27.26
C PHE A 1198 -11.09 0.61 27.51
N LYS A 1199 -11.47 1.89 27.53
CA LYS A 1199 -12.82 2.43 27.76
C LYS A 1199 -13.26 3.49 26.74
N LYS A 1200 -12.36 4.09 25.96
CA LYS A 1200 -12.62 5.23 25.05
C LYS A 1200 -12.21 4.95 23.59
N ASP A 1201 -12.59 5.85 22.69
CA ASP A 1201 -11.94 5.98 21.38
C ASP A 1201 -10.52 6.56 21.58
N LEU A 1202 -9.54 6.18 20.76
CA LEU A 1202 -8.12 6.58 20.92
C LEU A 1202 -7.62 6.42 22.37
N ASP A 1203 -7.61 5.18 22.84
CA ASP A 1203 -7.29 4.81 24.23
C ASP A 1203 -6.01 3.96 24.31
N SER A 1204 -5.31 3.99 25.44
CA SER A 1204 -3.97 3.40 25.58
C SER A 1204 -3.69 2.87 26.97
N GLU A 1205 -2.82 1.86 27.05
CA GLU A 1205 -2.33 1.29 28.31
C GLU A 1205 -0.86 0.90 28.14
N LEU A 1206 -0.02 1.48 29.00
CA LEU A 1206 1.40 1.16 29.12
C LEU A 1206 1.59 0.31 30.38
N VAL A 1207 2.27 -0.84 30.24
CA VAL A 1207 2.57 -1.75 31.36
C VAL A 1207 4.07 -1.94 31.44
N LEU A 1208 4.67 -1.46 32.52
CA LEU A 1208 6.06 -1.79 32.87
C LEU A 1208 6.14 -3.20 33.47
N ILE A 1209 7.21 -3.91 33.11
CA ILE A 1209 7.43 -5.32 33.38
C ILE A 1209 8.84 -5.51 33.92
N SER A 1210 8.99 -6.20 35.04
CA SER A 1210 10.29 -6.49 35.66
C SER A 1210 10.41 -7.95 36.06
N ARG A 1211 11.57 -8.57 35.77
CA ARG A 1211 11.89 -9.93 36.19
C ARG A 1211 12.03 -9.97 37.71
N VAL A 1212 11.40 -10.94 38.35
CA VAL A 1212 11.59 -11.22 39.78
C VAL A 1212 12.99 -11.82 39.96
N ALA A 1213 13.71 -11.36 40.99
CA ALA A 1213 15.04 -11.83 41.35
C ALA A 1213 15.04 -13.25 41.95
#